data_AF-A0A9Q7TQX9-F1
#
_entry.id   AF-A0A9Q7TQX9-F1
#
_cell.length_a   1.000
_cell.length_b   1.000
_cell.length_c   1.000
_cell.angle_alpha   90.00
_cell.angle_beta   90.00
_cell.angle_gamma   90.00
#
_symmetry.space_group_name_H-M   'P 1'
#
loop_
_entity.id
_entity.type
_entity.pdbx_description
1 polymer ?
#
loop_
_entity_poly.entity_id
_entity_poly.type
_entity_poly.pdbx_seq_one_letter_code
_entity_poly.pdbx_strand_id
1 'polypeptide(L)'
;MTANASTQPNPSWLFGKTSSTTSPPLLSPDFWLSRDLIPLYLLFLLFLSFRLPSLLERLFTPTLTSSTSSFVIPAETRHARFLPIESQHKFRYNTFYLALRLDHLETRKLDTDHAFAWKGPILLPEFVDEHALAQSKKGVTPTPAPTSAVGNGGERQDWKAKMRAAERIERRKLEEKRSRNDRYTWSLTGLHPKRYLRTHLPRSEDVTEQRAGWIEGSILLKLAYELREREFLKSGPQDGAGGEWSKELGQVWTVTMPSIAGTTGINPLTVHYCYRPGEKGEDRGKFWLIVLEVHNTFSERHIYVLQAGKNEDGSEEEKRRGGYEHQWTFPRSFHVSPFNDRGGYYRLFLREPFASGPDPTPFTLGIRLLLLIEAESAEGSPKLVKKMMATLDSIPPPPPKASSRTGRYVRPLSPATLYAALMRQPLDLFLTFVRILYEAARLHFVRRLHVFGRQDMVQVPEASPLSAFDGVGLPPSLNQIQPHRSEADKNDERSVGLMYPEPGWAEITAKKYMEEMIRKRVQALEAEKGEEWSVRVESTDPADPGLHIASDKMGDEKVRQLVLYTRSYGVYVDLMTHQPPSLALLLGSVVGRRWGVNSMDAFDSFFPSGSLADTGTRKKHLDFLLNSHLGSSSSDREEALQSLQKFGIPTKPTTTKEGEQKESRKVTTVLWMRYLAAVAEKKAFARLGARYVKGTEPWLELQRGLKYIEKKAAGGVEWDTKLGSVYHP
;
A
#
# COMPACT_ATOMS: atom_id res chain seq x y z
N MET A 1 -47.76 76.86 11.15
CA MET A 1 -48.20 76.23 12.41
C MET A 1 -47.15 75.22 12.83
N THR A 2 -46.69 75.42 14.06
CA THR A 2 -45.81 74.64 14.92
C THR A 2 -45.84 73.10 14.82
N ALA A 3 -44.63 72.53 15.00
CA ALA A 3 -44.27 71.34 15.78
C ALA A 3 -44.75 69.92 15.33
N ASN A 4 -43.82 69.05 14.92
CA ASN A 4 -43.18 68.06 15.80
C ASN A 4 -42.17 67.16 15.03
N ALA A 5 -41.20 66.64 15.78
CA ALA A 5 -39.92 66.09 15.35
C ALA A 5 -39.92 64.59 14.96
N SER A 6 -38.94 64.14 14.17
CA SER A 6 -37.91 63.16 14.62
C SER A 6 -36.91 62.72 13.53
N THR A 7 -35.62 62.92 13.86
CA THR A 7 -34.41 62.15 13.51
C THR A 7 -33.92 62.00 12.06
N GLN A 8 -32.84 62.74 11.76
CA GLN A 8 -31.70 62.29 10.93
C GLN A 8 -30.40 62.41 11.76
N PRO A 9 -29.39 61.56 11.53
CA PRO A 9 -28.00 61.90 11.83
C PRO A 9 -27.19 62.11 10.53
N ASN A 10 -26.51 63.25 10.47
CA ASN A 10 -25.51 63.63 9.46
C ASN A 10 -24.24 62.74 9.55
N PRO A 11 -23.58 62.41 8.43
CA PRO A 11 -22.22 61.89 8.45
C PRO A 11 -21.22 63.04 8.55
N SER A 12 -20.50 63.07 9.67
CA SER A 12 -19.40 63.99 9.96
C SER A 12 -18.06 63.43 9.48
N TRP A 13 -17.46 63.97 8.42
CA TRP A 13 -16.00 63.86 8.21
C TRP A 13 -15.48 65.16 7.59
N LEU A 14 -15.14 66.12 8.46
CA LEU A 14 -14.46 67.36 8.13
C LEU A 14 -12.94 67.17 8.21
N PHE A 15 -12.27 67.85 7.29
CA PHE A 15 -10.83 68.07 7.21
C PHE A 15 -10.21 68.58 8.52
N GLY A 16 -8.99 68.14 8.81
CA GLY A 16 -8.10 68.83 9.74
C GLY A 16 -6.96 67.98 10.30
N LYS A 17 -5.85 67.88 9.57
CA LYS A 17 -4.49 68.08 10.11
C LYS A 17 -3.45 67.97 9.01
N THR A 18 -2.86 69.11 8.71
CA THR A 18 -1.51 69.27 8.18
C THR A 18 -0.53 68.57 9.11
N SER A 19 0.03 67.44 8.70
CA SER A 19 1.31 66.96 9.18
C SER A 19 2.24 66.87 7.98
N SER A 20 3.37 67.55 8.07
CA SER A 20 4.50 67.45 7.16
C SER A 20 4.78 65.97 6.89
N THR A 21 4.44 65.50 5.70
CA THR A 21 4.89 64.21 5.21
C THR A 21 6.34 64.37 4.77
N THR A 22 7.23 64.47 5.76
CA THR A 22 8.64 64.18 5.54
C THR A 22 8.65 62.71 5.17
N SER A 23 8.73 62.40 3.87
CA SER A 23 9.01 61.05 3.41
C SER A 23 10.20 60.56 4.21
N PRO A 24 10.06 59.50 5.03
CA PRO A 24 11.16 59.03 5.85
C PRO A 24 12.34 58.74 4.93
N PRO A 25 13.58 59.07 5.33
CA PRO A 25 14.73 58.78 4.49
C PRO A 25 14.67 57.29 4.13
N LEU A 26 14.94 56.98 2.86
CA LEU A 26 14.86 55.64 2.23
C LEU A 26 15.68 54.54 2.97
N LEU A 27 16.38 54.92 4.03
CA LEU A 27 17.30 54.12 4.84
C LEU A 27 16.93 54.07 6.33
N SER A 28 15.77 54.59 6.75
CA SER A 28 15.28 54.41 8.13
C SER A 28 14.73 52.99 8.33
N PRO A 29 15.04 52.29 9.43
CA PRO A 29 14.54 50.93 9.67
C PRO A 29 13.01 50.85 9.68
N ASP A 30 12.33 51.90 10.12
CA ASP A 30 10.86 51.98 10.15
C ASP A 30 10.23 52.02 8.75
N PHE A 31 10.94 52.53 7.75
CA PHE A 31 10.49 52.48 6.35
C PHE A 31 10.42 51.02 5.88
N TRP A 32 11.45 50.22 6.17
CA TRP A 32 11.50 48.80 5.81
C TRP A 32 10.49 47.94 6.59
N LEU A 33 10.01 48.37 7.76
CA LEU A 33 8.91 47.69 8.47
C LEU A 33 7.51 48.21 8.11
N SER A 34 7.38 49.19 7.21
CA SER A 34 6.08 49.75 6.81
C SER A 34 5.22 48.72 6.06
N ARG A 35 3.93 48.70 6.39
CA ARG A 35 2.91 47.87 5.71
C ARG A 35 2.75 48.27 4.23
N ASP A 36 3.11 49.50 3.87
CA ASP A 36 3.01 50.02 2.50
C ASP A 36 4.05 49.38 1.55
N LEU A 37 5.11 48.76 2.10
CA LEU A 37 6.12 48.03 1.34
C LEU A 37 5.78 46.54 1.14
N ILE A 38 4.70 46.03 1.73
CA ILE A 38 4.27 44.63 1.57
C ILE A 38 4.18 44.22 0.08
N PRO A 39 3.58 45.01 -0.82
CA PRO A 39 3.54 44.67 -2.25
C PRO A 39 4.93 44.58 -2.88
N LEU A 40 5.86 45.46 -2.49
CA LEU A 40 7.24 45.46 -2.96
C LEU A 40 7.98 44.20 -2.45
N TYR A 41 7.78 43.82 -1.18
CA TYR A 41 8.32 42.58 -0.63
C TYR A 41 7.77 41.34 -1.31
N LEU A 42 6.48 41.31 -1.63
CA LEU A 42 5.87 40.22 -2.38
C LEU A 42 6.45 40.11 -3.80
N LEU A 43 6.63 41.24 -4.49
CA LEU A 43 7.27 41.28 -5.81
C LEU A 43 8.74 40.85 -5.75
N PHE A 44 9.48 41.30 -4.73
CA PHE A 44 10.87 40.88 -4.51
C PHE A 44 10.97 39.39 -4.18
N LEU A 45 10.09 38.88 -3.32
CA LEU A 45 10.03 37.46 -2.95
C LEU A 45 9.65 36.59 -4.16
N LEU A 46 8.73 37.06 -5.00
CA LEU A 46 8.37 36.41 -6.26
C LEU A 46 9.55 36.45 -7.26
N PHE A 47 10.23 37.58 -7.42
CA PHE A 47 11.44 37.67 -8.23
C PHE A 47 12.53 36.72 -7.73
N LEU A 48 12.76 36.69 -6.42
CA LEU A 48 13.74 35.82 -5.78
C LEU A 48 13.35 34.35 -5.98
N SER A 49 12.09 33.98 -5.85
CA SER A 49 11.64 32.59 -6.07
C SER A 49 11.83 32.12 -7.50
N PHE A 50 11.73 33.01 -8.49
CA PHE A 50 12.04 32.69 -9.90
C PHE A 50 13.54 32.65 -10.21
N ARG A 51 14.35 33.52 -9.59
CA ARG A 51 15.79 33.65 -9.89
C ARG A 51 16.70 32.75 -9.06
N LEU A 52 16.39 32.58 -7.77
CA LEU A 52 17.19 31.81 -6.81
C LEU A 52 17.44 30.36 -7.25
N PRO A 53 16.46 29.60 -7.80
CA PRO A 53 16.71 28.24 -8.28
C PRO A 53 17.77 28.20 -9.39
N SER A 54 17.76 29.20 -10.26
CA SER A 54 18.73 29.30 -11.36
C SER A 54 20.12 29.69 -10.86
N LEU A 55 20.20 30.51 -9.80
CA LEU A 55 21.45 30.87 -9.15
C LEU A 55 22.06 29.67 -8.41
N LEU A 56 21.25 28.95 -7.63
CA LEU A 56 21.66 27.74 -6.92
C LEU A 56 22.23 26.69 -7.88
N GLU A 57 21.55 26.47 -9.01
CA GLU A 57 22.03 25.54 -10.03
C GLU A 57 23.33 25.98 -10.69
N ARG A 58 23.51 27.27 -10.96
CA ARG A 58 24.75 27.75 -11.61
C ARG A 58 25.96 27.65 -10.70
N LEU A 59 25.78 27.91 -9.41
CA LEU A 59 26.89 28.03 -8.45
C LEU A 59 27.21 26.72 -7.71
N PHE A 60 26.21 25.86 -7.49
CA PHE A 60 26.32 24.74 -6.55
C PHE A 60 25.84 23.39 -7.13
N THR A 61 25.72 23.27 -8.46
CA THR A 61 25.49 21.96 -9.09
C THR A 61 26.79 21.16 -9.07
N PRO A 62 26.81 19.95 -8.47
CA PRO A 62 27.98 19.09 -8.51
C PRO A 62 28.30 18.65 -9.94
N THR A 63 29.58 18.52 -10.25
CA THR A 63 30.03 17.91 -11.51
C THR A 63 29.63 16.44 -11.54
N LEU A 64 29.11 15.98 -12.67
CA LEU A 64 28.77 14.58 -12.86
C LEU A 64 30.05 13.74 -12.97
N THR A 65 30.14 12.71 -12.12
CA THR A 65 31.27 11.76 -12.08
C THR A 65 30.76 10.33 -12.18
N SER A 66 31.63 9.37 -12.51
CA SER A 66 31.31 7.94 -12.43
C SER A 66 30.93 7.48 -11.02
N SER A 67 31.38 8.19 -9.98
CA SER A 67 31.07 7.94 -8.56
C SER A 67 29.77 8.57 -8.08
N THR A 68 29.05 9.31 -8.94
CA THR A 68 27.77 9.93 -8.57
C THR A 68 26.78 8.84 -8.18
N SER A 69 26.26 8.91 -6.95
CA SER A 69 25.44 7.86 -6.32
C SER A 69 23.99 8.30 -6.06
N SER A 70 23.60 9.49 -6.51
CA SER A 70 22.28 10.06 -6.30
C SER A 70 21.92 11.16 -7.29
N PHE A 71 20.65 11.23 -7.69
CA PHE A 71 20.13 12.19 -8.64
C PHE A 71 18.77 12.75 -8.22
N VAL A 72 18.56 14.02 -8.55
CA VAL A 72 17.27 14.71 -8.54
C VAL A 72 16.65 14.59 -9.93
N ILE A 73 15.42 14.07 -10.02
CA ILE A 73 14.75 13.72 -11.28
C ILE A 73 13.42 14.47 -11.40
N PRO A 74 13.43 15.67 -12.00
CA PRO A 74 12.24 16.25 -12.60
C PRO A 74 11.77 15.33 -13.74
N ALA A 75 10.53 14.85 -13.65
CA ALA A 75 9.95 13.92 -14.62
C ALA A 75 8.57 14.41 -15.10
N GLU A 76 8.14 13.91 -16.26
CA GLU A 76 6.80 14.11 -16.79
C GLU A 76 6.09 12.76 -16.88
N THR A 77 4.88 12.72 -16.35
CA THR A 77 3.99 11.55 -16.43
C THR A 77 2.89 11.83 -17.44
N ARG A 78 2.64 10.88 -18.35
CA ARG A 78 1.58 10.98 -19.36
C ARG A 78 0.64 9.80 -19.23
N HIS A 79 -0.66 10.07 -19.18
CA HIS A 79 -1.71 9.05 -19.13
C HIS A 79 -2.61 9.16 -20.34
N ALA A 80 -2.99 8.01 -20.90
CA ALA A 80 -3.99 7.91 -21.93
C ALA A 80 -4.88 6.69 -21.69
N ARG A 81 -6.19 6.90 -21.60
CA ARG A 81 -7.20 5.86 -21.63
C ARG A 81 -7.79 5.79 -23.03
N PHE A 82 -7.82 4.58 -23.59
CA PHE A 82 -8.36 4.29 -24.93
C PHE A 82 -9.73 3.60 -24.88
N LEU A 83 -9.96 2.79 -23.84
CA LEU A 83 -11.21 2.06 -23.63
C LEU A 83 -11.82 2.32 -22.23
N PRO A 84 -13.16 2.35 -22.12
CA PRO A 84 -14.13 2.34 -23.22
C PRO A 84 -14.06 3.64 -24.04
N ILE A 85 -14.54 3.63 -25.29
CA ILE A 85 -14.32 4.73 -26.26
C ILE A 85 -14.98 6.03 -25.76
N GLU A 86 -16.14 5.92 -25.11
CA GLU A 86 -16.94 7.03 -24.59
C GLU A 86 -16.22 7.76 -23.44
N SER A 87 -15.37 7.04 -22.70
CA SER A 87 -14.60 7.55 -21.56
C SER A 87 -13.13 7.80 -21.88
N GLN A 88 -12.78 7.98 -23.17
CA GLN A 88 -11.42 8.34 -23.57
C GLN A 88 -10.97 9.65 -22.91
N HIS A 89 -9.75 9.61 -22.38
CA HIS A 89 -9.17 10.72 -21.65
C HIS A 89 -7.64 10.67 -21.70
N LYS A 90 -7.02 11.82 -21.86
CA LYS A 90 -5.56 11.96 -21.92
C LYS A 90 -5.16 13.17 -21.11
N PHE A 91 -4.10 13.03 -20.32
CA PHE A 91 -3.57 14.13 -19.53
C PHE A 91 -2.08 13.89 -19.24
N ARG A 92 -1.39 14.95 -18.87
CA ARG A 92 0.03 14.91 -18.51
C ARG A 92 0.30 15.87 -17.37
N TYR A 93 1.29 15.55 -16.56
CA TYR A 93 1.66 16.36 -15.41
C TYR A 93 3.12 16.13 -15.02
N ASN A 94 3.69 17.10 -14.31
CA ASN A 94 5.04 16.96 -13.79
C ASN A 94 5.04 16.16 -12.49
N THR A 95 6.09 15.39 -12.30
CA THR A 95 6.39 14.62 -11.10
C THR A 95 7.81 14.88 -10.65
N PHE A 96 8.10 14.56 -9.40
CA PHE A 96 9.41 14.75 -8.80
C PHE A 96 9.88 13.46 -8.13
N TYR A 97 11.00 12.93 -8.60
CA TYR A 97 11.61 11.70 -8.11
C TYR A 97 13.06 11.93 -7.69
N LEU A 98 13.58 11.04 -6.85
CA LEU A 98 15.01 10.88 -6.60
C LEU A 98 15.44 9.51 -7.11
N ALA A 99 16.64 9.39 -7.69
CA ALA A 99 17.32 8.11 -7.89
C ALA A 99 18.47 8.01 -6.89
N LEU A 100 18.50 6.94 -6.09
CA LEU A 100 19.43 6.80 -4.96
C LEU A 100 20.05 5.40 -4.97
N ARG A 101 21.38 5.32 -4.84
CA ARG A 101 22.08 4.05 -4.58
C ARG A 101 21.82 3.62 -3.12
N LEU A 102 21.18 2.47 -2.91
CA LEU A 102 20.61 2.09 -1.60
C LEU A 102 21.65 1.89 -0.49
N ASP A 103 22.78 1.26 -0.78
CA ASP A 103 23.84 1.06 0.20
C ASP A 103 24.43 2.41 0.67
N HIS A 104 24.58 3.38 -0.22
CA HIS A 104 25.01 4.74 0.11
C HIS A 104 23.93 5.52 0.87
N LEU A 105 22.65 5.33 0.54
CA LEU A 105 21.53 5.93 1.25
C LEU A 105 21.51 5.46 2.71
N GLU A 106 21.52 4.15 2.93
CA GLU A 106 21.34 3.57 4.26
C GLU A 106 22.61 3.62 5.12
N THR A 107 23.78 3.84 4.50
CA THR A 107 25.01 4.25 5.21
C THR A 107 25.08 5.77 5.46
N ARG A 108 24.02 6.52 5.13
CA ARG A 108 23.90 7.98 5.32
C ARG A 108 24.94 8.80 4.54
N LYS A 109 25.59 8.23 3.53
CA LYS A 109 26.52 8.96 2.65
C LYS A 109 25.81 9.98 1.76
N LEU A 110 24.49 9.82 1.57
CA LEU A 110 23.65 10.70 0.75
C LEU A 110 22.89 11.77 1.55
N ASP A 111 23.07 11.81 2.88
CA ASP A 111 22.41 12.81 3.73
C ASP A 111 22.96 14.20 3.43
N THR A 112 22.07 15.18 3.32
CA THR A 112 22.36 16.58 2.94
C THR A 112 21.86 17.54 4.02
N ASP A 113 22.06 17.16 5.28
CA ASP A 113 21.62 17.84 6.50
C ASP A 113 20.12 18.23 6.44
N HIS A 114 19.84 19.48 6.08
CA HIS A 114 18.53 20.10 6.09
C HIS A 114 17.67 19.78 4.86
N ALA A 115 18.27 19.33 3.75
CA ALA A 115 17.53 19.14 2.50
C ALA A 115 16.94 17.73 2.36
N PHE A 116 17.76 16.70 2.53
CA PHE A 116 17.38 15.28 2.43
C PHE A 116 18.12 14.45 3.48
N ALA A 117 17.41 13.51 4.12
CA ALA A 117 18.03 12.56 5.04
C ALA A 117 17.35 11.18 5.04
N TRP A 118 18.14 10.14 5.26
CA TRP A 118 17.66 8.81 5.63
C TRP A 118 17.08 8.80 7.04
N LYS A 119 15.87 8.24 7.20
CA LYS A 119 15.16 8.19 8.50
C LYS A 119 15.14 6.79 9.13
N GLY A 120 15.84 5.82 8.54
CA GLY A 120 16.02 4.48 9.10
C GLY A 120 17.31 4.33 9.92
N PRO A 121 17.51 3.15 10.54
CA PRO A 121 18.81 2.79 11.12
C PRO A 121 19.90 2.73 10.05
N ILE A 122 21.17 2.83 10.48
CA ILE A 122 22.31 2.60 9.58
C ILE A 122 22.31 1.14 9.09
N LEU A 123 22.62 0.94 7.80
CA LEU A 123 22.77 -0.40 7.24
C LEU A 123 23.85 -1.21 7.97
N LEU A 124 23.43 -2.31 8.55
CA LEU A 124 24.27 -3.38 9.06
C LEU A 124 24.17 -4.54 8.07
N PRO A 125 25.23 -4.88 7.32
CA PRO A 125 25.16 -5.89 6.26
C PRO A 125 25.03 -7.33 6.79
N GLU A 126 25.44 -7.55 8.04
CA GLU A 126 25.40 -8.85 8.71
C GLU A 126 24.55 -8.74 9.99
N PHE A 127 23.75 -9.77 10.26
CA PHE A 127 23.00 -9.89 11.51
C PHE A 127 23.90 -10.45 12.60
N VAL A 128 23.87 -9.82 13.78
CA VAL A 128 24.57 -10.31 14.97
C VAL A 128 23.57 -10.42 16.11
N ASP A 129 23.40 -11.63 16.64
CA ASP A 129 22.56 -11.89 17.80
C ASP A 129 23.29 -11.48 19.09
N GLU A 130 22.91 -10.32 19.62
CA GLU A 130 23.49 -9.76 20.84
C GLU A 130 23.15 -10.58 22.08
N HIS A 131 22.01 -11.26 22.11
CA HIS A 131 21.60 -12.09 23.25
C HIS A 131 22.40 -13.38 23.28
N ALA A 132 22.61 -14.03 22.13
CA ALA A 132 23.50 -15.18 22.02
C ALA A 132 24.93 -14.81 22.43
N LEU A 133 25.43 -13.65 21.98
CA LEU A 133 26.74 -13.13 22.39
C LEU A 133 26.80 -12.83 23.90
N ALA A 134 25.77 -12.21 24.48
CA ALA A 134 25.73 -11.89 25.90
C ALA A 134 25.59 -13.15 26.79
N GLN A 135 24.88 -14.18 26.33
CA GLN A 135 24.83 -15.48 27.00
C GLN A 135 26.18 -16.20 26.93
N SER A 136 26.90 -16.11 25.81
CA SER A 136 28.28 -16.61 25.72
C SER A 136 29.24 -15.86 26.65
N LYS A 137 28.95 -14.59 26.97
CA LYS A 137 29.70 -13.81 27.98
C LYS A 137 29.44 -14.27 29.42
N LYS A 138 28.26 -14.81 29.75
CA LYS A 138 27.91 -15.22 31.12
C LYS A 138 28.71 -16.43 31.63
N GLY A 139 29.44 -17.12 30.75
CA GLY A 139 30.38 -18.20 31.11
C GLY A 139 31.86 -17.82 31.07
N VAL A 140 32.21 -16.56 30.81
CA VAL A 140 33.60 -16.13 30.62
C VAL A 140 33.89 -14.91 31.50
N THR A 141 34.42 -15.17 32.70
CA THR A 141 35.28 -14.20 33.40
C THR A 141 36.37 -13.72 32.42
N PRO A 142 36.79 -12.45 32.45
CA PRO A 142 37.83 -11.95 31.56
C PRO A 142 39.20 -12.49 32.03
N THR A 143 39.45 -13.76 31.81
CA THR A 143 40.80 -14.34 31.84
C THR A 143 41.39 -14.23 30.43
N PRO A 144 42.69 -13.90 30.30
CA PRO A 144 43.33 -13.83 29.00
C PRO A 144 43.22 -15.19 28.28
N ALA A 145 43.13 -15.10 26.95
CA ALA A 145 43.01 -16.17 25.96
C ALA A 145 43.13 -17.63 26.46
N PRO A 146 42.19 -18.54 26.12
CA PRO A 146 42.25 -19.92 26.57
C PRO A 146 43.53 -20.60 26.03
N THR A 147 44.37 -21.01 26.98
CA THR A 147 45.52 -21.90 26.83
C THR A 147 45.15 -23.26 27.40
N SER A 148 44.20 -23.96 26.78
CA SER A 148 44.08 -25.40 26.95
C SER A 148 43.14 -26.01 25.91
N ALA A 149 43.51 -27.23 25.51
CA ALA A 149 42.74 -28.23 24.76
C ALA A 149 42.53 -28.00 23.25
N VAL A 150 43.51 -28.46 22.48
CA VAL A 150 43.36 -29.49 21.44
C VAL A 150 41.92 -29.72 20.95
N GLY A 151 41.61 -29.23 19.76
CA GLY A 151 40.34 -29.45 19.07
C GLY A 151 39.80 -28.18 18.42
N ASN A 152 39.90 -28.09 17.10
CA ASN A 152 39.20 -27.14 16.22
C ASN A 152 39.65 -25.66 16.21
N GLY A 153 40.79 -25.38 15.55
CA GLY A 153 41.23 -24.02 15.22
C GLY A 153 40.20 -23.20 14.41
N GLY A 154 39.24 -23.85 13.74
CA GLY A 154 38.13 -23.21 13.03
C GLY A 154 37.14 -22.48 13.96
N GLU A 155 36.75 -23.09 15.08
CA GLU A 155 35.79 -22.49 16.02
C GLU A 155 36.35 -21.24 16.70
N ARG A 156 37.65 -21.25 17.04
CA ARG A 156 38.33 -20.09 17.60
C ARG A 156 38.45 -18.94 16.59
N GLN A 157 38.63 -19.25 15.31
CA GLN A 157 38.66 -18.24 14.24
C GLN A 157 37.27 -17.68 13.96
N ASP A 158 36.24 -18.52 13.93
CA ASP A 158 34.84 -18.11 13.78
C ASP A 158 34.37 -17.22 14.94
N TRP A 159 34.70 -17.59 16.18
CA TRP A 159 34.44 -16.73 17.35
C TRP A 159 35.15 -15.37 17.25
N LYS A 160 36.43 -15.34 16.85
CA LYS A 160 37.17 -14.08 16.63
C LYS A 160 36.57 -13.24 15.47
N ALA A 161 36.02 -13.89 14.45
CA ALA A 161 35.34 -13.19 13.35
C ALA A 161 34.02 -12.56 13.83
N LYS A 162 33.19 -13.32 14.56
CA LYS A 162 31.95 -12.85 15.20
C LYS A 162 32.21 -11.69 16.16
N MET A 163 33.27 -11.76 16.97
CA MET A 163 33.64 -10.66 17.89
C MET A 163 34.05 -9.39 17.15
N ARG A 164 34.86 -9.50 16.08
CA ARG A 164 35.23 -8.34 15.25
C ARG A 164 34.02 -7.75 14.52
N ALA A 165 33.09 -8.58 14.07
CA ALA A 165 31.83 -8.12 13.48
C ALA A 165 30.99 -7.34 14.51
N ALA A 166 30.81 -7.90 15.71
CA ALA A 166 30.10 -7.24 16.81
C ALA A 166 30.75 -5.90 17.20
N GLU A 167 32.07 -5.83 17.29
CA GLU A 167 32.81 -4.59 17.58
C GLU A 167 32.60 -3.52 16.49
N ARG A 168 32.63 -3.91 15.20
CA ARG A 168 32.33 -3.01 14.08
C ARG A 168 30.90 -2.48 14.15
N ILE A 169 29.94 -3.32 14.55
CA ILE A 169 28.54 -2.93 14.70
C ILE A 169 28.38 -1.95 15.86
N GLU A 170 28.96 -2.22 17.03
CA GLU A 170 28.94 -1.31 18.18
C GLU A 170 29.56 0.05 17.84
N ARG A 171 30.71 0.05 17.16
CA ARG A 171 31.33 1.30 16.70
C ARG A 171 30.41 2.07 15.76
N ARG A 172 29.78 1.41 14.79
CA ARG A 172 28.80 2.05 13.88
C ARG A 172 27.58 2.58 14.63
N LYS A 173 27.04 1.85 15.61
CA LYS A 173 25.93 2.30 16.45
C LYS A 173 26.31 3.52 17.28
N LEU A 174 27.54 3.57 17.78
CA LEU A 174 28.05 4.70 18.55
C LEU A 174 28.29 5.93 17.66
N GLU A 175 28.83 5.73 16.46
CA GLU A 175 28.90 6.74 15.41
C GLU A 175 27.49 7.21 14.99
N GLU A 176 26.51 6.31 14.92
CA GLU A 176 25.11 6.66 14.67
C GLU A 176 24.54 7.53 15.78
N LYS A 177 24.71 7.14 17.05
CA LYS A 177 24.24 7.93 18.20
C LYS A 177 24.86 9.33 18.22
N ARG A 178 26.16 9.44 17.93
CA ARG A 178 26.86 10.74 17.78
C ARG A 178 26.28 11.54 16.61
N SER A 179 26.15 10.92 15.43
CA SER A 179 25.60 11.58 14.24
C SER A 179 24.15 12.04 14.42
N ARG A 180 23.33 11.29 15.17
CA ARG A 180 21.94 11.64 15.47
C ARG A 180 21.85 12.85 16.40
N ASN A 181 22.87 13.06 17.23
CA ASN A 181 22.99 14.22 18.11
C ASN A 181 23.53 15.46 17.35
N ASP A 182 24.46 15.26 16.42
CA ASP A 182 25.16 16.35 15.73
C ASP A 182 24.43 16.89 14.47
N ARG A 183 23.51 16.12 13.84
CA ARG A 183 22.97 16.42 12.49
C ARG A 183 21.44 16.52 12.34
N TYR A 184 20.73 16.99 13.35
CA TYR A 184 19.31 17.41 13.28
C TYR A 184 18.28 16.30 12.93
N THR A 185 17.29 16.15 13.80
CA THR A 185 16.07 15.35 13.56
C THR A 185 15.23 15.86 12.40
N TRP A 186 15.46 17.11 11.97
CA TRP A 186 14.68 17.84 10.97
C TRP A 186 15.39 17.87 9.61
N SER A 187 14.77 17.28 8.59
CA SER A 187 15.12 17.48 7.18
C SER A 187 13.85 17.77 6.39
N LEU A 188 13.94 18.62 5.36
CA LEU A 188 12.79 18.97 4.54
C LEU A 188 12.26 17.77 3.78
N THR A 189 13.15 16.92 3.25
CA THR A 189 12.77 15.68 2.58
C THR A 189 13.49 14.48 3.19
N GLY A 190 12.99 13.28 2.93
CA GLY A 190 13.64 12.06 3.42
C GLY A 190 12.90 10.78 3.07
N LEU A 191 13.56 9.64 3.31
CA LEU A 191 13.01 8.30 3.10
C LEU A 191 12.91 7.52 4.41
N HIS A 192 11.83 6.75 4.55
CA HIS A 192 11.56 5.95 5.73
C HIS A 192 11.44 4.47 5.33
N PRO A 193 12.18 3.53 5.95
CA PRO A 193 12.21 2.12 5.53
C PRO A 193 10.84 1.43 5.62
N LYS A 194 9.98 1.83 6.58
CA LYS A 194 8.62 1.31 6.75
C LYS A 194 7.71 1.54 5.53
N ARG A 195 8.06 2.48 4.65
CA ARG A 195 7.27 2.86 3.47
C ARG A 195 7.56 2.01 2.23
N TYR A 196 8.57 1.16 2.28
CA TYR A 196 9.03 0.36 1.15
C TYR A 196 8.93 -1.12 1.47
N LEU A 197 8.60 -1.90 0.44
CA LEU A 197 8.51 -3.35 0.46
C LEU A 197 7.63 -3.82 1.63
N ARG A 198 7.93 -4.98 2.25
CA ARG A 198 7.14 -5.51 3.37
C ARG A 198 7.13 -4.58 4.58
N THR A 199 5.94 -4.46 5.18
CA THR A 199 5.73 -3.85 6.50
C THR A 199 5.90 -4.85 7.63
N HIS A 200 5.64 -6.13 7.36
CA HIS A 200 5.74 -7.22 8.32
C HIS A 200 6.47 -8.42 7.70
N LEU A 201 7.36 -9.02 8.47
CA LEU A 201 8.00 -10.29 8.14
C LEU A 201 7.33 -11.43 8.93
N PRO A 202 7.02 -12.57 8.29
CA PRO A 202 6.49 -13.73 9.00
C PRO A 202 7.50 -14.19 10.04
N ARG A 203 7.02 -14.49 11.24
CA ARG A 203 7.85 -15.01 12.33
C ARG A 203 7.97 -16.51 12.16
N SER A 204 9.18 -17.01 11.99
CA SER A 204 9.51 -18.44 11.92
C SER A 204 10.67 -18.76 12.85
N GLU A 205 10.98 -20.04 13.02
CA GLU A 205 12.18 -20.47 13.78
C GLU A 205 13.46 -19.79 13.23
N ASP A 206 13.51 -19.52 11.93
CA ASP A 206 14.67 -18.90 11.25
C ASP A 206 14.74 -17.37 11.39
N VAL A 207 13.61 -16.70 11.65
CA VAL A 207 13.52 -15.24 11.74
C VAL A 207 13.03 -14.83 13.14
N THR A 208 14.00 -14.61 14.04
CA THR A 208 13.75 -14.06 15.38
C THR A 208 13.23 -12.62 15.33
N GLU A 209 12.55 -12.15 16.37
CA GLU A 209 12.02 -10.77 16.45
C GLU A 209 13.10 -9.70 16.20
N GLN A 210 14.32 -9.95 16.67
CA GLN A 210 15.46 -9.05 16.49
C GLN A 210 15.95 -9.04 15.04
N ARG A 211 15.99 -10.21 14.39
CA ARG A 211 16.34 -10.33 12.97
C ARG A 211 15.27 -9.67 12.09
N ALA A 212 13.99 -9.88 12.40
CA ALA A 212 12.89 -9.19 11.73
C ALA A 212 13.04 -7.66 11.85
N GLY A 213 13.29 -7.13 13.04
CA GLY A 213 13.53 -5.70 13.26
C GLY A 213 14.75 -5.15 12.50
N TRP A 214 15.83 -5.94 12.38
CA TRP A 214 17.00 -5.60 11.59
C TRP A 214 16.68 -5.50 10.09
N ILE A 215 15.99 -6.48 9.53
CA ILE A 215 15.56 -6.48 8.11
C ILE A 215 14.56 -5.34 7.88
N GLU A 216 13.58 -5.16 8.77
CA GLU A 216 12.54 -4.14 8.65
C GLU A 216 13.09 -2.70 8.63
N GLY A 217 14.27 -2.49 9.20
CA GLY A 217 14.99 -1.22 9.22
C GLY A 217 15.64 -0.81 7.90
N SER A 218 15.74 -1.69 6.92
CA SER A 218 16.48 -1.46 5.66
C SER A 218 15.62 -1.75 4.44
N ILE A 219 15.72 -0.91 3.40
CA ILE A 219 15.09 -1.18 2.10
C ILE A 219 15.90 -2.25 1.37
N LEU A 220 17.22 -2.17 1.43
CA LEU A 220 18.12 -3.13 0.78
C LEU A 220 17.96 -4.55 1.35
N LEU A 221 17.88 -4.71 2.67
CA LEU A 221 17.68 -6.02 3.29
C LEU A 221 16.30 -6.58 2.96
N LYS A 222 15.24 -5.75 3.00
CA LYS A 222 13.91 -6.18 2.55
C LYS A 222 13.93 -6.63 1.09
N LEU A 223 14.66 -5.92 0.22
CA LEU A 223 14.75 -6.29 -1.19
C LEU A 223 15.47 -7.63 -1.36
N ALA A 224 16.60 -7.82 -0.67
CA ALA A 224 17.31 -9.09 -0.66
C ALA A 224 16.44 -10.23 -0.10
N TYR A 225 15.66 -9.95 0.96
CA TYR A 225 14.67 -10.87 1.51
C TYR A 225 13.65 -11.28 0.44
N GLU A 226 13.00 -10.31 -0.24
CA GLU A 226 12.01 -10.60 -1.29
C GLU A 226 12.61 -11.40 -2.46
N LEU A 227 13.83 -11.06 -2.88
CA LEU A 227 14.51 -11.77 -3.96
C LEU A 227 14.89 -13.19 -3.56
N ARG A 228 15.25 -13.42 -2.29
CA ARG A 228 15.52 -14.75 -1.75
C ARG A 228 14.25 -15.59 -1.62
N GLU A 229 13.17 -15.03 -1.07
CA GLU A 229 11.85 -15.69 -0.96
C GLU A 229 11.32 -16.15 -2.33
N ARG A 230 11.66 -15.41 -3.39
CA ARG A 230 11.29 -15.72 -4.78
C ARG A 230 12.34 -16.51 -5.55
N GLU A 231 13.36 -17.01 -4.85
CA GLU A 231 14.43 -17.84 -5.41
C GLU A 231 15.24 -17.16 -6.54
N PHE A 232 15.28 -15.83 -6.59
CA PHE A 232 16.23 -15.09 -7.43
C PHE A 232 17.63 -15.05 -6.82
N LEU A 233 17.72 -15.19 -5.50
CA LEU A 233 18.97 -15.33 -4.74
C LEU A 233 19.02 -16.71 -4.09
N LYS A 234 20.24 -17.28 -3.99
CA LYS A 234 20.44 -18.57 -3.28
C LYS A 234 20.42 -18.42 -1.77
N SER A 235 20.82 -17.26 -1.28
CA SER A 235 20.82 -16.90 0.13
C SER A 235 20.25 -15.48 0.32
N GLY A 236 19.73 -15.20 1.51
CA GLY A 236 19.16 -13.91 1.87
C GLY A 236 19.39 -13.57 3.34
N PRO A 237 18.97 -12.39 3.79
CA PRO A 237 19.11 -11.97 5.18
C PRO A 237 18.27 -12.78 6.17
N GLN A 238 17.28 -13.55 5.70
CA GLN A 238 16.54 -14.51 6.53
C GLN A 238 17.37 -15.75 6.90
N ASP A 239 18.42 -16.07 6.15
CA ASP A 239 19.20 -17.29 6.35
C ASP A 239 20.22 -17.12 7.50
N GLY A 240 20.37 -18.16 8.33
CA GLY A 240 21.17 -18.15 9.58
C GLY A 240 22.63 -17.70 9.45
N ALA A 241 23.26 -17.91 8.29
CA ALA A 241 24.66 -17.58 7.99
C ALA A 241 24.79 -16.29 7.14
N GLY A 242 24.02 -15.26 7.49
CA GLY A 242 23.90 -13.99 6.77
C GLY A 242 25.24 -13.45 6.25
N GLY A 243 25.38 -13.40 4.92
CA GLY A 243 26.55 -12.82 4.26
C GLY A 243 26.66 -13.09 2.75
N GLU A 244 26.13 -14.22 2.27
CA GLU A 244 26.35 -14.60 0.86
C GLU A 244 25.50 -13.85 -0.17
N TRP A 245 24.35 -13.30 0.22
CA TRP A 245 23.45 -12.62 -0.71
C TRP A 245 24.10 -11.42 -1.41
N SER A 246 25.04 -10.74 -0.73
CA SER A 246 25.84 -9.63 -1.28
C SER A 246 26.82 -10.05 -2.40
N LYS A 247 27.15 -11.35 -2.50
CA LYS A 247 27.95 -11.92 -3.60
C LYS A 247 27.13 -12.08 -4.89
N GLU A 248 25.80 -12.02 -4.79
CA GLU A 248 24.89 -12.19 -5.93
C GLU A 248 24.15 -10.91 -6.31
N LEU A 249 23.86 -10.05 -5.33
CA LEU A 249 23.23 -8.74 -5.48
C LEU A 249 24.26 -7.63 -5.32
N GLY A 250 24.54 -6.92 -6.42
CA GLY A 250 25.46 -5.78 -6.45
C GLY A 250 24.76 -4.47 -6.11
N GLN A 251 25.06 -3.42 -6.89
CA GLN A 251 24.42 -2.12 -6.71
C GLN A 251 22.91 -2.20 -6.92
N VAL A 252 22.16 -1.48 -6.06
CA VAL A 252 20.73 -1.28 -6.22
C VAL A 252 20.44 0.22 -6.27
N TRP A 253 19.77 0.64 -7.33
CA TRP A 253 19.33 2.02 -7.54
C TRP A 253 17.83 2.13 -7.40
N THR A 254 17.36 2.92 -6.44
CA THR A 254 15.93 3.11 -6.18
C THR A 254 15.47 4.46 -6.69
N VAL A 255 14.46 4.45 -7.55
CA VAL A 255 13.74 5.64 -8.02
C VAL A 255 12.44 5.75 -7.26
N THR A 256 12.28 6.82 -6.49
CA THR A 256 11.13 7.01 -5.59
C THR A 256 10.83 8.49 -5.35
N MET A 257 9.59 8.80 -4.97
CA MET A 257 9.21 10.13 -4.49
C MET A 257 9.60 10.28 -3.01
N PRO A 258 10.35 11.33 -2.63
CA PRO A 258 10.69 11.55 -1.23
C PRO A 258 9.50 12.11 -0.42
N SER A 259 9.53 11.90 0.90
CA SER A 259 8.63 12.63 1.80
C SER A 259 8.97 14.12 1.84
N ILE A 260 8.03 14.97 2.23
CA ILE A 260 8.23 16.41 2.40
C ILE A 260 7.66 16.88 3.74
N ALA A 261 8.48 17.56 4.55
CA ALA A 261 8.18 18.01 5.91
C ALA A 261 7.55 16.93 6.79
N GLY A 262 8.02 15.68 6.67
CA GLY A 262 7.47 14.52 7.38
C GLY A 262 6.12 13.99 6.84
N THR A 263 5.46 14.74 5.95
CA THR A 263 4.29 14.27 5.22
C THR A 263 4.71 13.40 4.05
N THR A 264 4.03 12.27 3.89
CA THR A 264 4.29 11.34 2.79
C THR A 264 3.14 11.46 1.82
N GLY A 265 3.42 11.98 0.62
CA GLY A 265 2.46 11.91 -0.49
C GLY A 265 2.29 10.48 -0.99
N ILE A 266 1.30 10.25 -1.86
CA ILE A 266 1.18 8.96 -2.54
C ILE A 266 2.33 8.83 -3.54
N ASN A 267 3.15 7.79 -3.36
CA ASN A 267 4.15 7.36 -4.32
C ASN A 267 3.60 6.14 -5.08
N PRO A 268 3.00 6.30 -6.27
CA PRO A 268 2.30 5.21 -6.95
C PRO A 268 3.24 4.11 -7.48
N LEU A 269 4.51 4.44 -7.70
CA LEU A 269 5.50 3.52 -8.25
C LEU A 269 6.90 3.82 -7.71
N THR A 270 7.49 2.85 -7.02
CA THR A 270 8.93 2.79 -6.72
C THR A 270 9.58 1.77 -7.65
N VAL A 271 10.78 2.10 -8.15
CA VAL A 271 11.51 1.21 -9.06
C VAL A 271 12.89 0.93 -8.51
N HIS A 272 13.22 -0.34 -8.30
CA HIS A 272 14.55 -0.80 -7.89
C HIS A 272 15.26 -1.43 -9.09
N TYR A 273 16.28 -0.76 -9.61
CA TYR A 273 17.18 -1.31 -10.61
C TYR A 273 18.28 -2.09 -9.91
N CYS A 274 18.31 -3.40 -10.12
CA CYS A 274 19.27 -4.31 -9.50
C CYS A 274 20.34 -4.71 -10.51
N TYR A 275 21.59 -4.66 -10.09
CA TYR A 275 22.75 -5.03 -10.89
C TYR A 275 23.45 -6.23 -10.24
N ARG A 276 24.15 -7.02 -11.05
CA ARG A 276 25.12 -7.98 -10.52
C ARG A 276 26.32 -7.23 -9.89
N PRO A 277 27.06 -7.86 -8.98
CA PRO A 277 28.32 -7.29 -8.49
C PRO A 277 29.27 -6.98 -9.64
N GLY A 278 29.96 -5.83 -9.56
CA GLY A 278 31.03 -5.48 -10.48
C GLY A 278 32.32 -6.27 -10.20
N GLU A 279 33.28 -6.20 -11.13
CA GLU A 279 34.60 -6.82 -10.96
C GLU A 279 35.36 -6.25 -9.76
N LYS A 280 35.16 -4.95 -9.49
CA LYS A 280 35.58 -4.29 -8.25
C LYS A 280 34.35 -4.10 -7.38
N GLY A 281 34.46 -4.33 -6.07
CA GLY A 281 33.32 -4.37 -5.15
C GLY A 281 32.47 -3.09 -5.09
N GLU A 282 32.96 -1.95 -5.57
CA GLU A 282 32.18 -0.70 -5.65
C GLU A 282 31.58 -0.41 -7.03
N ASP A 283 31.98 -1.13 -8.07
CA ASP A 283 31.56 -0.88 -9.46
C ASP A 283 30.18 -1.49 -9.74
N ARG A 284 29.47 -0.86 -10.68
CA ARG A 284 28.17 -1.36 -11.15
C ARG A 284 28.42 -2.49 -12.15
N GLY A 285 27.98 -3.71 -11.82
CA GLY A 285 28.02 -4.82 -12.77
C GLY A 285 26.92 -4.76 -13.82
N LYS A 286 26.69 -5.87 -14.51
CA LYS A 286 25.64 -5.99 -15.54
C LYS A 286 24.25 -5.77 -14.94
N PHE A 287 23.38 -5.07 -15.67
CA PHE A 287 21.96 -4.95 -15.31
C PHE A 287 21.33 -6.35 -15.22
N TRP A 288 20.64 -6.62 -14.11
CA TRP A 288 20.14 -7.95 -13.78
C TRP A 288 18.62 -8.02 -13.84
N LEU A 289 17.94 -7.20 -13.04
CA LEU A 289 16.48 -7.20 -12.95
C LEU A 289 15.98 -5.84 -12.46
N ILE A 290 14.69 -5.60 -12.68
CA ILE A 290 13.96 -4.53 -11.99
C ILE A 290 12.94 -5.13 -11.02
N VAL A 291 12.74 -4.42 -9.91
CA VAL A 291 11.60 -4.63 -9.01
C VAL A 291 10.71 -3.39 -9.06
N LEU A 292 9.47 -3.55 -9.54
CA LEU A 292 8.45 -2.52 -9.55
C LEU A 292 7.57 -2.67 -8.31
N GLU A 293 7.71 -1.78 -7.34
CA GLU A 293 6.81 -1.69 -6.19
C GLU A 293 5.68 -0.69 -6.52
N VAL A 294 4.50 -1.23 -6.75
CA VAL A 294 3.29 -0.49 -7.09
C VAL A 294 2.47 -0.28 -5.83
N HIS A 295 2.13 0.98 -5.53
CA HIS A 295 1.27 1.33 -4.41
C HIS A 295 -0.09 1.77 -4.91
N ASN A 296 -1.17 1.33 -4.26
CA ASN A 296 -2.51 1.85 -4.53
C ASN A 296 -2.98 2.84 -3.46
N THR A 297 -4.14 3.44 -3.68
CA THR A 297 -4.76 4.39 -2.74
C THR A 297 -5.35 3.72 -1.49
N PHE A 298 -5.32 2.38 -1.42
CA PHE A 298 -5.81 1.58 -0.29
C PHE A 298 -4.68 1.16 0.66
N SER A 299 -3.48 1.73 0.51
CA SER A 299 -2.27 1.38 1.28
C SER A 299 -1.77 -0.05 1.06
N GLU A 300 -2.28 -0.74 0.04
CA GLU A 300 -1.75 -2.03 -0.40
C GLU A 300 -0.54 -1.80 -1.30
N ARG A 301 0.38 -2.78 -1.34
CA ARG A 301 1.54 -2.74 -2.22
C ARG A 301 1.68 -4.05 -2.96
N HIS A 302 2.29 -3.96 -4.14
CA HIS A 302 2.52 -5.12 -4.97
C HIS A 302 3.86 -4.98 -5.69
N ILE A 303 4.65 -6.05 -5.67
CA ILE A 303 5.93 -6.09 -6.37
C ILE A 303 5.83 -6.93 -7.64
N TYR A 304 6.49 -6.46 -8.71
CA TYR A 304 6.76 -7.23 -9.92
C TYR A 304 8.28 -7.30 -10.12
N VAL A 305 8.83 -8.50 -10.27
CA VAL A 305 10.25 -8.76 -10.47
C VAL A 305 10.47 -9.22 -11.91
N LEU A 306 11.16 -8.41 -12.72
CA LEU A 306 11.36 -8.68 -14.14
C LEU A 306 12.86 -8.79 -14.43
N GLN A 307 13.29 -9.98 -14.87
CA GLN A 307 14.71 -10.28 -15.10
C GLN A 307 15.12 -9.94 -16.54
N ALA A 308 16.23 -9.23 -16.70
CA ALA A 308 16.83 -8.93 -17.99
C ALA A 308 17.23 -10.21 -18.72
N GLY A 309 16.87 -10.32 -20.00
CA GLY A 309 17.17 -11.47 -20.85
C GLY A 309 16.38 -12.74 -20.54
N LYS A 310 15.40 -12.71 -19.63
CA LYS A 310 14.45 -13.81 -19.41
C LYS A 310 13.02 -13.33 -19.57
N ASN A 311 12.21 -14.09 -20.30
CA ASN A 311 10.80 -13.79 -20.57
C ASN A 311 10.58 -12.36 -21.11
N GLU A 312 11.59 -11.79 -21.81
CA GLU A 312 11.44 -10.51 -22.48
C GLU A 312 10.64 -10.68 -23.77
N ASP A 313 9.81 -9.69 -24.07
CA ASP A 313 9.09 -9.63 -25.34
C ASP A 313 10.07 -9.34 -26.49
N GLY A 314 9.88 -10.04 -27.61
CA GLY A 314 10.64 -9.88 -28.84
C GLY A 314 11.68 -10.98 -29.07
N SER A 315 11.40 -11.88 -30.02
CA SER A 315 12.41 -12.70 -30.69
C SER A 315 13.06 -11.88 -31.83
N GLU A 316 14.07 -12.42 -32.51
CA GLU A 316 14.70 -11.83 -33.72
C GLU A 316 13.68 -11.31 -34.77
N GLU A 317 12.44 -11.83 -34.77
CA GLU A 317 11.37 -11.48 -35.73
C GLU A 317 10.43 -10.36 -35.26
N GLU A 318 10.24 -10.16 -33.94
CA GLU A 318 9.43 -9.06 -33.38
C GLU A 318 10.32 -7.89 -32.92
N LYS A 319 10.41 -6.84 -33.75
CA LYS A 319 11.21 -5.66 -33.42
C LYS A 319 10.73 -5.01 -32.12
N ARG A 320 11.60 -5.06 -31.10
CA ARG A 320 11.48 -4.25 -29.87
C ARG A 320 11.18 -2.79 -30.22
N ARG A 321 10.38 -2.13 -29.39
CA ARG A 321 10.03 -0.73 -29.60
C ARG A 321 11.28 0.15 -29.44
N GLY A 322 11.65 0.86 -30.51
CA GLY A 322 12.81 1.77 -30.50
C GLY A 322 12.81 2.75 -29.32
N GLY A 323 13.98 2.90 -28.69
CA GLY A 323 14.21 3.78 -27.53
C GLY A 323 14.03 3.14 -26.16
N TYR A 324 13.76 1.83 -26.09
CA TYR A 324 13.72 1.03 -24.85
C TYR A 324 14.56 -0.24 -25.06
N GLU A 325 15.42 -0.56 -24.11
CA GLU A 325 16.31 -1.72 -24.16
C GLU A 325 15.59 -3.01 -23.73
N HIS A 326 14.62 -2.89 -22.81
CA HIS A 326 13.88 -4.05 -22.29
C HIS A 326 12.37 -3.91 -22.42
N GLN A 327 11.69 -5.04 -22.61
CA GLN A 327 10.24 -5.12 -22.72
C GLN A 327 9.73 -6.43 -22.11
N TRP A 328 8.63 -6.39 -21.37
CA TRP A 328 7.97 -7.57 -20.80
C TRP A 328 6.44 -7.44 -20.87
N THR A 329 5.74 -8.51 -21.21
CA THR A 329 4.30 -8.66 -21.03
C THR A 329 4.02 -9.68 -19.93
N PHE A 330 3.33 -9.24 -18.87
CA PHE A 330 3.06 -10.08 -17.70
C PHE A 330 1.64 -9.89 -17.17
N PRO A 331 1.12 -10.85 -16.39
CA PRO A 331 -0.20 -10.77 -15.78
C PRO A 331 -0.41 -9.52 -14.96
N ARG A 332 -1.59 -8.90 -15.09
CA ARG A 332 -2.04 -7.95 -14.09
C ARG A 332 -2.59 -8.70 -12.89
N SER A 333 -1.94 -8.52 -11.75
CA SER A 333 -2.34 -9.18 -10.49
C SER A 333 -2.82 -8.18 -9.43
N PHE A 334 -2.65 -6.87 -9.66
CA PHE A 334 -2.92 -5.83 -8.65
C PHE A 334 -4.01 -4.82 -9.05
N HIS A 335 -4.88 -4.50 -8.09
CA HIS A 335 -5.94 -3.50 -8.23
C HIS A 335 -5.42 -2.09 -7.91
N VAL A 336 -5.14 -1.31 -8.95
CA VAL A 336 -4.54 0.03 -8.85
C VAL A 336 -5.53 1.17 -9.03
N SER A 337 -6.74 0.90 -9.52
CA SER A 337 -7.72 1.94 -9.82
C SER A 337 -9.15 1.40 -9.73
N PRO A 338 -10.06 2.14 -9.09
CA PRO A 338 -11.46 1.74 -8.98
C PRO A 338 -12.20 1.79 -10.33
N PHE A 339 -11.59 2.32 -11.40
CA PHE A 339 -12.21 2.36 -12.73
C PHE A 339 -11.84 1.17 -13.61
N ASN A 340 -11.11 0.19 -13.06
CA ASN A 340 -10.75 -1.03 -13.74
C ASN A 340 -10.96 -2.22 -12.80
N ASP A 341 -11.52 -3.29 -13.34
CA ASP A 341 -11.40 -4.67 -12.85
C ASP A 341 -9.93 -5.07 -12.62
N ARG A 342 -9.64 -6.27 -12.08
CA ARG A 342 -8.24 -6.78 -11.98
C ARG A 342 -7.76 -7.48 -13.26
N GLY A 343 -8.64 -7.71 -14.24
CA GLY A 343 -8.29 -8.38 -15.49
C GLY A 343 -7.25 -7.65 -16.36
N GLY A 344 -6.61 -8.43 -17.23
CA GLY A 344 -5.70 -7.95 -18.27
C GLY A 344 -4.21 -8.30 -18.05
N TYR A 345 -3.38 -7.66 -18.87
CA TYR A 345 -1.92 -7.80 -18.88
C TYR A 345 -1.28 -6.42 -18.81
N TYR A 346 -0.14 -6.34 -18.15
CA TYR A 346 0.74 -5.20 -18.29
C TYR A 346 1.80 -5.49 -19.35
N ARG A 347 2.04 -4.53 -20.23
CA ARG A 347 3.24 -4.51 -21.09
C ARG A 347 4.12 -3.35 -20.67
N LEU A 348 5.28 -3.67 -20.10
CA LEU A 348 6.28 -2.71 -19.67
C LEU A 348 7.34 -2.53 -20.75
N PHE A 349 7.72 -1.28 -20.98
CA PHE A 349 8.93 -0.91 -21.72
C PHE A 349 9.82 -0.13 -20.77
N LEU A 350 11.07 -0.55 -20.64
CA LEU A 350 12.03 0.00 -19.71
C LEU A 350 13.25 0.51 -20.49
N ARG A 351 13.65 1.73 -20.17
CA ARG A 351 14.93 2.27 -20.56
C ARG A 351 15.97 2.00 -19.47
N GLU A 352 17.10 1.42 -19.83
CA GLU A 352 18.20 1.24 -18.87
C GLU A 352 18.72 2.63 -18.44
N PRO A 353 18.85 2.90 -17.12
CA PRO A 353 19.03 4.26 -16.65
C PRO A 353 20.40 4.85 -16.91
N PHE A 354 21.39 4.02 -17.21
CA PHE A 354 22.75 4.42 -17.54
C PHE A 354 23.10 3.90 -18.92
N ALA A 355 23.41 4.80 -19.85
CA ALA A 355 23.79 4.39 -21.20
C ALA A 355 25.16 3.72 -21.20
N SER A 356 25.36 2.73 -22.07
CA SER A 356 26.67 2.13 -22.33
C SER A 356 27.55 3.12 -23.11
N GLY A 357 28.47 3.80 -22.42
CA GLY A 357 29.42 4.73 -23.02
C GLY A 357 30.57 5.08 -22.07
N PRO A 358 31.69 5.60 -22.60
CA PRO A 358 32.88 5.92 -21.78
C PRO A 358 32.69 7.16 -20.91
N ASP A 359 31.81 8.09 -21.30
CA ASP A 359 31.54 9.30 -20.54
C ASP A 359 30.49 9.07 -19.45
N PRO A 360 30.59 9.76 -18.29
CA PRO A 360 29.58 9.68 -17.25
C PRO A 360 28.26 10.26 -17.80
N THR A 361 27.30 9.38 -18.08
CA THR A 361 25.99 9.77 -18.60
C THR A 361 25.02 10.10 -17.46
N PRO A 362 24.19 11.15 -17.63
CA PRO A 362 23.18 11.47 -16.63
C PRO A 362 22.16 10.32 -16.55
N PHE A 363 21.70 10.05 -15.33
CA PHE A 363 20.62 9.09 -15.10
C PHE A 363 19.41 9.43 -15.97
N THR A 364 18.90 8.46 -16.71
CA THR A 364 17.70 8.63 -17.54
C THR A 364 16.57 7.75 -17.01
N LEU A 365 15.44 8.37 -16.68
CA LEU A 365 14.23 7.63 -16.32
C LEU A 365 13.36 7.50 -17.58
N GLY A 366 13.02 6.28 -17.97
CA GLY A 366 12.13 6.05 -19.10
C GLY A 366 11.33 4.77 -18.92
N ILE A 367 10.10 4.91 -18.45
CA ILE A 367 9.20 3.78 -18.18
C ILE A 367 7.91 3.99 -18.94
N ARG A 368 7.46 2.98 -19.66
CA ARG A 368 6.15 2.96 -20.30
C ARG A 368 5.41 1.71 -19.89
N LEU A 369 4.20 1.88 -19.39
CA LEU A 369 3.33 0.79 -19.02
C LEU A 369 2.05 0.85 -19.86
N LEU A 370 1.73 -0.24 -20.53
CA LEU A 370 0.45 -0.42 -21.21
C LEU A 370 -0.41 -1.39 -20.41
N LEU A 371 -1.68 -1.04 -20.20
CA LEU A 371 -2.69 -2.00 -19.77
C LEU A 371 -3.36 -2.57 -21.02
N LEU A 372 -3.24 -3.88 -21.18
CA LEU A 372 -3.83 -4.65 -22.26
C LEU A 372 -5.00 -5.48 -21.73
N ILE A 373 -6.07 -5.59 -22.52
CA ILE A 373 -7.18 -6.51 -22.26
C ILE A 373 -7.36 -7.43 -23.45
N GLU A 374 -7.88 -8.62 -23.20
CA GLU A 374 -8.30 -9.53 -24.26
C GLU A 374 -9.58 -9.01 -24.90
N ALA A 375 -9.60 -9.02 -26.23
CA ALA A 375 -10.78 -8.79 -27.04
C ALA A 375 -11.01 -10.02 -27.92
N GLU A 376 -12.28 -10.38 -28.10
CA GLU A 376 -12.68 -11.45 -29.01
C GLU A 376 -12.21 -11.13 -30.42
N SER A 377 -11.54 -12.09 -31.06
CA SER A 377 -11.10 -12.01 -32.45
C SER A 377 -11.89 -12.99 -33.28
N ALA A 378 -12.22 -12.61 -34.52
CA ALA A 378 -12.88 -13.49 -35.48
C ALA A 378 -12.07 -14.77 -35.80
N GLU A 379 -10.76 -14.75 -35.50
CA GLU A 379 -9.83 -15.86 -35.70
C GLU A 379 -9.71 -16.83 -34.51
N GLY A 380 -10.60 -16.70 -33.50
CA GLY A 380 -10.70 -17.66 -32.38
C GLY A 380 -9.62 -17.54 -31.28
N SER A 381 -8.54 -16.81 -31.51
CA SER A 381 -7.55 -16.48 -30.47
C SER A 381 -7.79 -15.07 -29.88
N PRO A 382 -7.76 -14.89 -28.54
CA PRO A 382 -8.02 -13.59 -27.93
C PRO A 382 -6.90 -12.59 -28.28
N LYS A 383 -7.28 -11.43 -28.83
CA LYS A 383 -6.33 -10.38 -29.21
C LYS A 383 -6.14 -9.40 -28.07
N LEU A 384 -4.89 -9.09 -27.71
CA LEU A 384 -4.59 -8.06 -26.72
C LEU A 384 -4.76 -6.64 -27.29
N VAL A 385 -5.71 -5.90 -26.74
CA VAL A 385 -6.02 -4.51 -27.12
C VAL A 385 -5.61 -3.55 -26.00
N LYS A 386 -5.09 -2.38 -26.39
CA LYS A 386 -4.67 -1.33 -25.46
C LYS A 386 -5.88 -0.68 -24.77
N LYS A 387 -6.01 -0.88 -23.45
CA LYS A 387 -7.01 -0.19 -22.61
C LYS A 387 -6.47 1.14 -22.10
N MET A 388 -5.23 1.15 -21.60
CA MET A 388 -4.58 2.36 -21.07
C MET A 388 -3.08 2.38 -21.33
N MET A 389 -2.49 3.56 -21.22
CA MET A 389 -1.05 3.81 -21.26
C MET A 389 -0.69 4.79 -20.16
N ALA A 390 0.41 4.52 -19.47
CA ALA A 390 1.13 5.47 -18.63
C ALA A 390 2.60 5.54 -19.06
N THR A 391 3.19 6.73 -19.08
CA THR A 391 4.66 6.88 -19.13
C THR A 391 5.16 7.71 -17.98
N LEU A 392 6.38 7.43 -17.56
CA LEU A 392 7.16 8.19 -16.59
C LEU A 392 8.54 8.42 -17.21
N ASP A 393 8.78 9.63 -17.66
CA ASP A 393 9.99 10.00 -18.41
C ASP A 393 10.71 11.16 -17.70
N SER A 394 12.03 11.04 -17.49
CA SER A 394 12.85 12.16 -17.00
C SER A 394 12.91 13.27 -18.04
N ILE A 395 12.90 14.52 -17.60
CA ILE A 395 13.03 15.65 -18.52
C ILE A 395 14.50 15.72 -19.02
N PRO A 396 14.72 15.64 -20.35
CA PRO A 396 16.08 15.63 -20.90
C PRO A 396 16.78 16.98 -20.71
N PRO A 397 18.12 17.00 -20.60
CA PRO A 397 18.86 18.25 -20.53
C PRO A 397 18.71 19.07 -21.82
N PRO A 398 18.79 20.40 -21.75
CA PRO A 398 18.79 21.25 -22.94
C PRO A 398 20.02 20.96 -23.81
N PRO A 399 19.94 21.20 -25.14
CA PRO A 399 21.06 20.98 -26.04
C PRO A 399 22.29 21.82 -25.62
N PRO A 400 23.51 21.33 -25.89
CA PRO A 400 24.75 21.91 -25.38
C PRO A 400 25.01 23.37 -25.79
N LYS A 401 24.30 23.89 -26.82
CA LYS A 401 24.40 25.28 -27.30
C LYS A 401 23.60 26.30 -26.48
N ALA A 402 22.84 25.88 -25.47
CA ALA A 402 22.11 26.80 -24.59
C ALA A 402 23.06 27.45 -23.56
N SER A 403 23.14 28.79 -23.56
CA SER A 403 24.04 29.59 -22.70
C SER A 403 23.74 29.52 -21.19
N SER A 404 22.70 28.79 -20.77
CA SER A 404 22.35 28.57 -19.37
C SER A 404 21.83 27.14 -19.15
N ARG A 405 22.60 26.31 -18.46
CA ARG A 405 22.21 24.96 -18.00
C ARG A 405 21.30 25.02 -16.76
N THR A 406 20.23 25.82 -16.83
CA THR A 406 19.25 25.98 -15.75
C THR A 406 17.90 25.44 -16.18
N GLY A 407 17.08 24.99 -15.24
CA GLY A 407 15.73 24.48 -15.53
C GLY A 407 15.50 23.07 -15.02
N ARG A 408 14.39 22.45 -15.43
CA ARG A 408 13.94 21.15 -14.92
C ARG A 408 14.54 20.02 -15.76
N TYR A 409 15.64 19.45 -15.31
CA TYR A 409 16.21 18.22 -15.87
C TYR A 409 17.05 17.52 -14.80
N VAL A 410 17.49 16.30 -15.08
CA VAL A 410 18.21 15.44 -14.12
C VAL A 410 19.55 16.03 -13.72
N ARG A 411 19.83 16.06 -12.41
CA ARG A 411 21.12 16.54 -11.85
C ARG A 411 21.55 15.69 -10.66
N PRO A 412 22.86 15.65 -10.34
CA PRO A 412 23.33 15.06 -9.09
C PRO A 412 22.65 15.69 -7.87
N LEU A 413 22.37 14.88 -6.85
CA LEU A 413 21.76 15.35 -5.61
C LEU A 413 22.75 16.18 -4.79
N SER A 414 22.35 17.40 -4.47
CA SER A 414 22.98 18.29 -3.48
C SER A 414 21.88 19.11 -2.79
N PRO A 415 22.16 19.76 -1.64
CA PRO A 415 21.19 20.67 -1.05
C PRO A 415 20.68 21.70 -2.07
N ALA A 416 21.59 22.28 -2.85
CA ALA A 416 21.26 23.32 -3.82
C ALA A 416 20.41 22.81 -4.99
N THR A 417 20.73 21.64 -5.56
CA THR A 417 19.95 21.09 -6.68
C THR A 417 18.57 20.63 -6.22
N LEU A 418 18.46 20.09 -5.00
CA LEU A 418 17.20 19.71 -4.40
C LEU A 418 16.30 20.92 -4.10
N TYR A 419 16.83 21.97 -3.44
CA TYR A 419 16.07 23.20 -3.20
C TYR A 419 15.65 23.87 -4.51
N ALA A 420 16.55 23.96 -5.49
CA ALA A 420 16.22 24.52 -6.79
C ALA A 420 15.09 23.75 -7.49
N ALA A 421 15.06 22.41 -7.36
CA ALA A 421 14.00 21.61 -7.93
C ALA A 421 12.67 21.78 -7.17
N LEU A 422 12.70 21.76 -5.84
CA LEU A 422 11.52 22.00 -4.99
C LEU A 422 10.92 23.38 -5.22
N MET A 423 11.75 24.43 -5.34
CA MET A 423 11.28 25.79 -5.63
C MET A 423 10.64 25.91 -7.03
N ARG A 424 11.08 25.10 -8.01
CA ARG A 424 10.44 25.05 -9.34
C ARG A 424 9.20 24.18 -9.40
N GLN A 425 9.01 23.31 -8.42
CA GLN A 425 7.91 22.34 -8.35
C GLN A 425 7.33 22.25 -6.92
N PRO A 426 6.95 23.37 -6.28
CA PRO A 426 6.70 23.43 -4.84
C PRO A 426 5.49 22.58 -4.40
N LEU A 427 4.54 22.36 -5.32
CA LEU A 427 3.31 21.65 -5.04
C LEU A 427 3.26 20.25 -5.67
N ASP A 428 4.24 19.87 -6.49
CA ASP A 428 4.17 18.60 -7.24
C ASP A 428 4.24 17.36 -6.33
N LEU A 429 4.96 17.43 -5.20
CA LEU A 429 4.96 16.36 -4.20
C LEU A 429 3.68 16.32 -3.34
N PHE A 430 3.11 17.49 -3.01
CA PHE A 430 1.93 17.60 -2.15
C PHE A 430 0.62 17.30 -2.90
N LEU A 431 0.50 17.77 -4.14
CA LEU A 431 -0.74 17.69 -4.91
C LEU A 431 -0.89 16.39 -5.69
N THR A 432 0.03 15.42 -5.59
CA THR A 432 -0.12 14.13 -6.29
C THR A 432 -1.46 13.48 -5.97
N PHE A 433 -1.84 13.40 -4.69
CA PHE A 433 -3.13 12.81 -4.30
C PHE A 433 -4.32 13.65 -4.76
N VAL A 434 -4.28 14.97 -4.53
CA VAL A 434 -5.34 15.89 -4.95
C VAL A 434 -5.56 15.81 -6.47
N ARG A 435 -4.48 15.69 -7.25
CA ARG A 435 -4.51 15.52 -8.70
C ARG A 435 -5.11 14.18 -9.11
N ILE A 436 -4.74 13.09 -8.43
CA ILE A 436 -5.36 11.77 -8.65
C ILE A 436 -6.87 11.84 -8.41
N LEU A 437 -7.30 12.49 -7.31
CA LEU A 437 -8.72 12.67 -7.00
C LEU A 437 -9.43 13.56 -8.03
N TYR A 438 -8.80 14.64 -8.48
CA TYR A 438 -9.36 15.53 -9.51
C TYR A 438 -9.59 14.80 -10.84
N GLU A 439 -8.59 14.03 -11.31
CA GLU A 439 -8.72 13.27 -12.54
C GLU A 439 -9.70 12.10 -12.40
N ALA A 440 -9.74 11.44 -11.24
CA ALA A 440 -10.74 10.43 -10.92
C ALA A 440 -12.16 11.03 -10.93
N ALA A 441 -12.37 12.19 -10.31
CA ALA A 441 -13.65 12.90 -10.32
C ALA A 441 -14.06 13.28 -11.74
N ARG A 442 -13.15 13.78 -12.56
CA ARG A 442 -13.41 14.10 -13.96
C ARG A 442 -13.77 12.85 -14.79
N LEU A 443 -13.05 11.74 -14.60
CA LEU A 443 -13.40 10.46 -15.24
C LEU A 443 -14.79 9.97 -14.81
N HIS A 444 -15.11 10.13 -13.54
CA HIS A 444 -16.34 9.61 -12.97
C HIS A 444 -17.58 10.45 -13.34
N PHE A 445 -17.52 11.76 -13.09
CA PHE A 445 -18.66 12.66 -13.24
C PHE A 445 -18.80 13.19 -14.67
N VAL A 446 -17.70 13.50 -15.35
CA VAL A 446 -17.73 14.04 -16.73
C VAL A 446 -17.73 12.92 -17.75
N ARG A 447 -16.82 11.94 -17.61
CA ARG A 447 -16.68 10.81 -18.56
C ARG A 447 -17.55 9.60 -18.22
N ARG A 448 -18.39 9.72 -17.19
CA ARG A 448 -19.40 8.75 -16.77
C ARG A 448 -18.88 7.34 -16.46
N LEU A 449 -17.61 7.19 -16.13
CA LEU A 449 -16.99 5.89 -15.89
C LEU A 449 -17.40 5.33 -14.53
N HIS A 450 -17.88 4.08 -14.49
CA HIS A 450 -18.36 3.46 -13.25
C HIS A 450 -17.21 3.00 -12.35
N VAL A 451 -17.49 2.95 -11.04
CA VAL A 451 -16.56 2.55 -9.98
C VAL A 451 -16.81 1.09 -9.63
N PHE A 452 -15.75 0.29 -9.62
CA PHE A 452 -15.73 -1.06 -9.07
C PHE A 452 -15.44 -0.99 -7.57
N GLY A 453 -16.07 -1.88 -6.80
CA GLY A 453 -15.74 -2.07 -5.38
C GLY A 453 -14.30 -2.57 -5.20
N ARG A 454 -13.69 -2.23 -4.06
CA ARG A 454 -12.38 -2.81 -3.68
C ARG A 454 -12.54 -4.31 -3.51
N GLN A 455 -11.67 -5.07 -4.15
CA GLN A 455 -11.63 -6.53 -4.03
C GLN A 455 -10.53 -6.94 -3.06
N ASP A 456 -10.74 -8.06 -2.37
CA ASP A 456 -9.71 -8.64 -1.51
C ASP A 456 -8.50 -9.12 -2.33
N MET A 457 -7.33 -9.06 -1.71
CA MET A 457 -6.07 -9.51 -2.27
C MET A 457 -6.02 -11.03 -2.32
N VAL A 458 -5.60 -11.58 -3.45
CA VAL A 458 -5.57 -13.03 -3.72
C VAL A 458 -4.11 -13.43 -3.88
N GLN A 459 -3.64 -14.39 -3.09
CA GLN A 459 -2.29 -14.94 -3.24
C GLN A 459 -2.21 -15.85 -4.47
N VAL A 460 -1.03 -15.91 -5.08
CA VAL A 460 -0.78 -16.72 -6.28
C VAL A 460 -1.06 -18.23 -6.06
N PRO A 461 -0.70 -18.85 -4.91
CA PRO A 461 -0.97 -20.27 -4.67
C PRO A 461 -2.45 -20.61 -4.46
N GLU A 462 -3.35 -19.61 -4.34
CA GLU A 462 -4.78 -19.82 -4.12
C GLU A 462 -5.49 -20.25 -5.41
N ALA A 463 -5.23 -21.48 -5.88
CA ALA A 463 -6.00 -22.10 -6.95
C ALA A 463 -7.35 -22.57 -6.39
N SER A 464 -8.42 -21.81 -6.61
CA SER A 464 -9.79 -22.27 -6.33
C SER A 464 -10.50 -22.68 -7.62
N PRO A 465 -11.06 -23.90 -7.72
CA PRO A 465 -11.91 -24.27 -8.84
C PRO A 465 -13.09 -23.30 -8.95
N LEU A 466 -13.55 -23.05 -10.18
CA LEU A 466 -14.68 -22.18 -10.52
C LEU A 466 -16.05 -22.73 -10.04
N SER A 467 -16.08 -23.62 -9.05
CA SER A 467 -17.32 -24.16 -8.50
C SER A 467 -18.12 -23.06 -7.79
N ALA A 468 -19.44 -23.22 -7.79
CA ALA A 468 -20.34 -22.36 -7.04
C ALA A 468 -19.88 -22.29 -5.57
N PHE A 469 -19.59 -21.09 -5.09
CA PHE A 469 -19.27 -20.86 -3.68
C PHE A 469 -20.56 -20.60 -2.92
N ASP A 470 -20.87 -21.50 -1.99
CA ASP A 470 -22.03 -21.46 -1.12
C ASP A 470 -21.68 -21.02 0.31
N GLY A 471 -20.42 -20.65 0.55
CA GLY A 471 -19.85 -20.23 1.83
C GLY A 471 -18.88 -21.25 2.45
N VAL A 472 -18.74 -22.45 1.85
CA VAL A 472 -17.78 -23.48 2.29
C VAL A 472 -16.42 -23.30 1.59
N GLY A 473 -15.34 -23.41 2.36
CA GLY A 473 -13.96 -23.25 1.91
C GLY A 473 -13.50 -21.79 1.84
N LEU A 474 -12.32 -21.55 1.26
CA LEU A 474 -11.87 -20.20 0.95
C LEU A 474 -12.69 -19.68 -0.25
N PRO A 475 -13.23 -18.45 -0.21
CA PRO A 475 -14.00 -17.91 -1.34
C PRO A 475 -13.20 -17.98 -2.64
N PRO A 476 -13.81 -18.24 -3.81
CA PRO A 476 -13.07 -18.24 -5.07
C PRO A 476 -12.57 -16.83 -5.37
N SER A 477 -11.41 -16.72 -5.99
CA SER A 477 -10.88 -15.44 -6.41
C SER A 477 -11.85 -14.77 -7.38
N LEU A 478 -12.40 -13.61 -7.01
CA LEU A 478 -13.34 -12.83 -7.85
C LEU A 478 -12.73 -12.27 -9.14
N ASN A 479 -11.47 -12.58 -9.38
CA ASN A 479 -10.72 -12.27 -10.59
C ASN A 479 -9.57 -13.26 -10.63
N GLN A 480 -9.81 -14.45 -11.19
CA GLN A 480 -8.69 -15.33 -11.55
C GLN A 480 -7.78 -14.54 -12.49
N ILE A 481 -6.50 -14.50 -12.13
CA ILE A 481 -5.42 -14.48 -13.11
C ILE A 481 -5.79 -15.63 -14.08
N GLN A 482 -6.29 -15.30 -15.28
CA GLN A 482 -7.15 -16.21 -16.07
C GLN A 482 -6.60 -17.65 -16.20
N PRO A 483 -7.48 -18.69 -16.19
CA PRO A 483 -7.10 -20.11 -16.08
C PRO A 483 -6.33 -20.70 -17.27
N HIS A 484 -6.21 -20.01 -18.42
CA HIS A 484 -5.26 -20.39 -19.48
C HIS A 484 -3.76 -20.31 -19.05
N ARG A 485 -3.49 -19.95 -17.78
CA ARG A 485 -2.16 -19.85 -17.17
C ARG A 485 -1.71 -21.05 -16.32
N SER A 486 -2.54 -22.04 -16.00
CA SER A 486 -2.17 -23.06 -14.98
C SER A 486 -1.11 -24.08 -15.42
N GLU A 487 -0.89 -24.27 -16.72
CA GLU A 487 0.09 -25.25 -17.22
C GLU A 487 1.40 -24.64 -17.75
N ALA A 488 1.38 -23.40 -18.26
CA ALA A 488 2.56 -22.76 -18.84
C ALA A 488 3.37 -21.88 -17.84
N ASP A 489 2.73 -21.32 -16.80
CA ASP A 489 3.29 -20.21 -15.99
C ASP A 489 3.76 -20.61 -14.57
N LYS A 490 3.90 -21.90 -14.24
CA LYS A 490 4.48 -22.32 -12.93
C LYS A 490 5.86 -21.73 -12.65
N ASN A 491 6.59 -21.30 -13.68
CA ASN A 491 7.87 -20.62 -13.56
C ASN A 491 7.77 -19.10 -13.26
N ASP A 492 6.61 -18.46 -13.46
CA ASP A 492 6.41 -17.01 -13.36
C ASP A 492 5.78 -16.58 -12.01
N GLU A 493 5.37 -17.52 -11.16
CA GLU A 493 4.83 -17.24 -9.80
C GLU A 493 5.82 -16.49 -8.90
N ARG A 494 7.13 -16.71 -9.13
CA ARG A 494 8.23 -16.02 -8.45
C ARG A 494 8.28 -14.54 -8.78
N SER A 495 7.68 -14.08 -9.88
CA SER A 495 7.80 -12.69 -10.34
C SER A 495 6.89 -11.71 -9.61
N VAL A 496 5.98 -12.19 -8.76
CA VAL A 496 4.89 -11.37 -8.17
C VAL A 496 4.89 -11.46 -6.63
N GLY A 497 4.45 -10.39 -5.95
CA GLY A 497 4.29 -10.40 -4.49
C GLY A 497 3.28 -9.37 -3.98
N LEU A 498 2.33 -9.81 -3.13
CA LEU A 498 1.40 -8.92 -2.45
C LEU A 498 1.91 -8.55 -1.07
N MET A 499 1.68 -7.30 -0.68
CA MET A 499 2.02 -6.76 0.64
C MET A 499 0.78 -6.11 1.24
N TYR A 500 0.38 -6.63 2.40
CA TYR A 500 -0.85 -6.25 3.07
C TYR A 500 -0.68 -4.96 3.88
N PRO A 501 -1.73 -4.14 3.96
CA PRO A 501 -1.73 -2.97 4.83
C PRO A 501 -1.72 -3.39 6.30
N GLU A 502 -1.20 -2.52 7.15
CA GLU A 502 -1.34 -2.68 8.60
C GLU A 502 -2.83 -2.65 8.99
N PRO A 503 -3.28 -3.52 9.92
CA PRO A 503 -4.67 -3.55 10.33
C PRO A 503 -5.06 -2.24 11.02
N GLY A 504 -6.21 -1.71 10.62
CA GLY A 504 -6.79 -0.52 11.23
C GLY A 504 -7.28 -0.79 12.66
N TRP A 505 -7.42 0.28 13.46
CA TRP A 505 -7.93 0.16 14.83
C TRP A 505 -9.28 -0.57 14.94
N ALA A 506 -10.17 -0.36 13.96
CA ALA A 506 -11.47 -1.03 13.90
C ALA A 506 -11.34 -2.55 13.67
N GLU A 507 -10.40 -2.97 12.83
CA GLU A 507 -10.12 -4.38 12.50
C GLU A 507 -9.50 -5.10 13.70
N ILE A 508 -8.52 -4.46 14.37
CA ILE A 508 -7.93 -4.97 15.61
C ILE A 508 -8.99 -5.13 16.70
N THR A 509 -9.91 -4.17 16.82
CA THR A 509 -11.00 -4.22 17.80
C THR A 509 -11.98 -5.35 17.49
N ALA A 510 -12.32 -5.54 16.20
CA ALA A 510 -13.19 -6.62 15.75
C ALA A 510 -12.56 -8.00 16.01
N LYS A 511 -11.26 -8.16 15.73
CA LYS A 511 -10.53 -9.41 16.01
C LYS A 511 -10.55 -9.76 17.49
N LYS A 512 -10.28 -8.79 18.38
CA LYS A 512 -10.35 -8.99 19.84
C LYS A 512 -11.76 -9.35 20.32
N TYR A 513 -12.78 -8.68 19.78
CA TYR A 513 -14.17 -8.99 20.09
C TYR A 513 -14.52 -10.44 19.71
N MET A 514 -14.11 -10.88 18.53
CA MET A 514 -14.34 -12.25 18.06
C MET A 514 -13.56 -13.28 18.90
N GLU A 515 -12.32 -12.98 19.28
CA GLU A 515 -11.54 -13.83 20.18
C GLU A 515 -12.26 -14.05 21.53
N GLU A 516 -12.74 -12.97 22.15
CA GLU A 516 -13.50 -13.04 23.41
C GLU A 516 -14.83 -13.78 23.24
N MET A 517 -15.54 -13.55 22.14
CA MET A 517 -16.81 -14.21 21.83
C MET A 517 -16.64 -15.72 21.65
N ILE A 518 -15.66 -16.15 20.85
CA ILE A 518 -15.37 -17.57 20.61
C ILE A 518 -14.94 -18.23 21.92
N ARG A 519 -14.04 -17.61 22.69
CA ARG A 519 -13.56 -18.17 23.97
C ARG A 519 -14.70 -18.41 24.95
N LYS A 520 -15.61 -17.44 25.11
CA LYS A 520 -16.80 -17.59 25.96
C LYS A 520 -17.71 -18.71 25.45
N ARG A 521 -17.86 -18.84 24.13
CA ARG A 521 -18.73 -19.87 23.54
C ARG A 521 -18.17 -21.28 23.68
N VAL A 522 -16.87 -21.47 23.46
CA VAL A 522 -16.19 -22.75 23.70
C VAL A 522 -16.39 -23.19 25.15
N GLN A 523 -16.14 -22.29 26.10
CA GLN A 523 -16.33 -22.57 27.53
C GLN A 523 -17.80 -22.89 27.88
N ALA A 524 -18.76 -22.17 27.30
CA ALA A 524 -20.18 -22.42 27.52
C ALA A 524 -20.63 -23.78 26.96
N LEU A 525 -20.19 -24.14 25.75
CA LEU A 525 -20.53 -25.45 25.14
C LEU A 525 -19.89 -26.61 25.90
N GLU A 526 -18.66 -26.42 26.40
CA GLU A 526 -18.00 -27.39 27.26
C GLU A 526 -18.75 -27.57 28.59
N ALA A 527 -19.21 -26.48 29.20
CA ALA A 527 -19.93 -26.52 30.48
C ALA A 527 -21.38 -27.03 30.37
N GLU A 528 -22.11 -26.63 29.33
CA GLU A 528 -23.53 -26.93 29.16
C GLU A 528 -23.78 -28.29 28.48
N LYS A 529 -22.96 -28.65 27.49
CA LYS A 529 -23.17 -29.83 26.65
C LYS A 529 -22.05 -30.86 26.73
N GLY A 530 -20.95 -30.56 27.43
CA GLY A 530 -19.76 -31.42 27.44
C GLY A 530 -19.06 -31.52 26.09
N GLU A 531 -19.35 -30.61 25.15
CA GLU A 531 -18.78 -30.68 23.79
C GLU A 531 -17.40 -30.00 23.74
N GLU A 532 -16.38 -30.73 23.28
CA GLU A 532 -15.06 -30.18 23.01
C GLU A 532 -14.99 -29.55 21.62
N TRP A 533 -14.61 -28.28 21.55
CA TRP A 533 -14.51 -27.51 20.31
C TRP A 533 -13.10 -26.94 20.09
N SER A 534 -12.64 -26.99 18.84
CA SER A 534 -11.48 -26.26 18.34
C SER A 534 -11.93 -25.32 17.22
N VAL A 535 -11.74 -24.02 17.42
CA VAL A 535 -12.09 -22.98 16.46
C VAL A 535 -10.84 -22.30 15.95
N ARG A 536 -10.67 -22.30 14.62
CA ARG A 536 -9.57 -21.67 13.91
C ARG A 536 -10.07 -20.62 12.94
N VAL A 537 -9.37 -19.49 12.88
CA VAL A 537 -9.48 -18.53 11.78
C VAL A 537 -8.17 -18.62 11.02
N GLU A 538 -8.21 -19.16 9.81
CA GLU A 538 -7.07 -19.29 8.91
C GLU A 538 -7.08 -18.13 7.92
N SER A 539 -6.10 -17.25 8.04
CA SER A 539 -5.91 -16.11 7.13
C SER A 539 -4.86 -16.44 6.08
N THR A 540 -5.11 -16.07 4.83
CA THR A 540 -4.07 -16.10 3.78
C THR A 540 -3.18 -14.85 3.79
N ASP A 541 -3.52 -13.84 4.60
CA ASP A 541 -2.65 -12.71 4.87
C ASP A 541 -1.54 -13.12 5.86
N PRO A 542 -0.25 -13.14 5.46
CA PRO A 542 0.85 -13.48 6.35
C PRO A 542 1.03 -12.49 7.51
N ALA A 543 0.45 -11.29 7.43
CA ALA A 543 0.44 -10.33 8.53
C ALA A 543 -0.64 -10.62 9.58
N ASP A 544 -1.66 -11.43 9.26
CA ASP A 544 -2.68 -11.84 10.22
C ASP A 544 -2.42 -13.27 10.71
N PRO A 545 -1.98 -13.47 11.97
CA PRO A 545 -1.70 -14.81 12.50
C PRO A 545 -2.97 -15.67 12.72
N GLY A 546 -4.14 -15.19 12.27
CA GLY A 546 -5.41 -15.85 12.51
C GLY A 546 -5.81 -15.84 13.98
N LEU A 547 -6.69 -16.79 14.35
CA LEU A 547 -7.07 -17.10 15.72
C LEU A 547 -7.08 -18.62 15.90
N HIS A 548 -6.64 -19.11 17.06
CA HIS A 548 -6.81 -20.50 17.45
C HIS A 548 -7.25 -20.56 18.90
N ILE A 549 -8.45 -21.10 19.14
CA ILE A 549 -9.04 -21.26 20.46
C ILE A 549 -9.59 -22.68 20.53
N ALA A 550 -9.14 -23.45 21.51
CA ALA A 550 -9.60 -24.82 21.76
C ALA A 550 -10.11 -24.95 23.21
N SER A 551 -10.91 -25.98 23.47
CA SER A 551 -11.30 -26.39 24.82
C SER A 551 -10.06 -26.81 25.63
N ASP A 552 -10.11 -26.61 26.95
CA ASP A 552 -8.99 -26.88 27.85
C ASP A 552 -8.86 -28.37 28.21
N LYS A 553 -9.87 -29.20 27.93
CA LYS A 553 -9.83 -30.64 28.17
C LYS A 553 -9.11 -31.39 27.04
N MET A 554 -8.14 -32.23 27.43
CA MET A 554 -7.57 -33.28 26.58
C MET A 554 -8.37 -34.57 26.81
N GLY A 555 -9.57 -34.68 26.23
CA GLY A 555 -10.33 -35.93 26.19
C GLY A 555 -9.99 -36.79 24.97
N ASP A 556 -10.14 -38.11 25.09
CA ASP A 556 -10.05 -39.09 23.99
C ASP A 556 -11.25 -39.02 22.99
N GLU A 557 -12.17 -38.06 23.17
CA GLU A 557 -13.35 -37.88 22.32
C GLU A 557 -13.06 -37.06 21.05
N LYS A 558 -13.93 -37.20 20.03
CA LYS A 558 -13.80 -36.48 18.75
C LYS A 558 -14.07 -34.98 18.93
N VAL A 559 -13.01 -34.19 19.13
CA VAL A 559 -13.04 -32.72 19.14
C VAL A 559 -13.73 -32.19 17.88
N ARG A 560 -14.80 -31.42 18.03
CA ARG A 560 -15.47 -30.75 16.91
C ARG A 560 -14.62 -29.58 16.42
N GLN A 561 -14.48 -29.45 15.10
CA GLN A 561 -13.64 -28.41 14.50
C GLN A 561 -14.46 -27.44 13.65
N LEU A 562 -14.32 -26.15 13.94
CA LEU A 562 -14.79 -25.06 13.09
C LEU A 562 -13.58 -24.28 12.57
N VAL A 563 -13.43 -24.22 11.25
CA VAL A 563 -12.37 -23.45 10.61
C VAL A 563 -13.02 -22.38 9.74
N LEU A 564 -12.60 -21.13 9.93
CA LEU A 564 -13.04 -19.96 9.18
C LEU A 564 -11.88 -19.51 8.29
N TYR A 565 -12.08 -19.51 6.98
CA TYR A 565 -11.08 -19.12 5.99
C TYR A 565 -11.27 -17.66 5.59
N THR A 566 -10.21 -16.85 5.59
CA THR A 566 -10.31 -15.43 5.22
C THR A 566 -9.07 -14.92 4.47
N ARG A 567 -9.25 -13.86 3.69
CA ARG A 567 -8.15 -13.10 3.03
C ARG A 567 -7.83 -11.77 3.70
N SER A 568 -8.75 -11.32 4.55
CA SER A 568 -8.72 -9.99 5.17
C SER A 568 -9.39 -10.04 6.54
N TYR A 569 -9.44 -8.90 7.22
CA TYR A 569 -10.15 -8.77 8.49
C TYR A 569 -11.68 -8.81 8.36
N GLY A 570 -12.21 -9.07 7.16
CA GLY A 570 -13.65 -9.13 6.86
C GLY A 570 -14.42 -10.06 7.78
N VAL A 571 -13.90 -11.26 8.08
CA VAL A 571 -14.57 -12.24 8.97
C VAL A 571 -14.85 -11.67 10.37
N TYR A 572 -13.84 -11.04 10.99
CA TYR A 572 -13.97 -10.46 12.33
C TYR A 572 -14.98 -9.30 12.33
N VAL A 573 -14.91 -8.49 11.28
CA VAL A 573 -15.75 -7.31 11.11
C VAL A 573 -17.20 -7.68 10.86
N ASP A 574 -17.47 -8.67 10.01
CA ASP A 574 -18.82 -9.10 9.65
C ASP A 574 -19.51 -9.77 10.83
N LEU A 575 -18.83 -10.68 11.53
CA LEU A 575 -19.35 -11.34 12.74
C LEU A 575 -19.58 -10.39 13.91
N MET A 576 -18.80 -9.30 13.99
CA MET A 576 -19.07 -8.23 14.96
C MET A 576 -20.26 -7.34 14.55
N THR A 577 -20.45 -7.12 13.25
CA THR A 577 -21.43 -6.16 12.70
C THR A 577 -22.83 -6.75 12.60
N HIS A 578 -22.96 -8.00 12.13
CA HIS A 578 -24.24 -8.64 11.85
C HIS A 578 -24.66 -9.59 12.99
N GLN A 579 -25.93 -9.48 13.38
CA GLN A 579 -26.55 -10.34 14.38
C GLN A 579 -27.89 -10.82 13.84
N PRO A 580 -28.17 -12.14 13.85
CA PRO A 580 -27.31 -13.24 14.34
C PRO A 580 -26.11 -13.54 13.43
N PRO A 581 -25.14 -14.39 13.85
CA PRO A 581 -24.00 -14.79 13.02
C PRO A 581 -24.38 -15.43 11.67
N SER A 582 -25.54 -16.06 11.55
CA SER A 582 -26.06 -16.56 10.27
C SER A 582 -26.36 -15.45 9.26
N LEU A 583 -26.69 -14.23 9.72
CA LEU A 583 -26.76 -13.05 8.85
C LEU A 583 -25.35 -12.63 8.36
N ALA A 584 -24.33 -12.75 9.21
CA ALA A 584 -22.95 -12.51 8.80
C ALA A 584 -22.49 -13.55 7.76
N LEU A 585 -22.87 -14.81 7.92
CA LEU A 585 -22.60 -15.88 6.96
C LEU A 585 -23.24 -15.56 5.61
N LEU A 586 -24.52 -15.18 5.58
CA LEU A 586 -25.21 -14.83 4.34
C LEU A 586 -24.60 -13.59 3.65
N LEU A 587 -24.43 -12.49 4.38
CA LEU A 587 -24.03 -11.20 3.79
C LEU A 587 -22.53 -11.11 3.54
N GLY A 588 -21.72 -11.59 4.49
CA GLY A 588 -20.26 -11.49 4.45
C GLY A 588 -19.58 -12.63 3.72
N SER A 589 -19.99 -13.86 4.00
CA SER A 589 -19.43 -15.05 3.36
C SER A 589 -20.10 -15.31 2.00
N VAL A 590 -21.38 -15.68 1.95
CA VAL A 590 -21.99 -16.17 0.70
C VAL A 590 -22.09 -15.08 -0.37
N VAL A 591 -22.65 -13.93 0.00
CA VAL A 591 -22.81 -12.79 -0.91
C VAL A 591 -21.53 -11.99 -1.01
N GLY A 592 -20.96 -11.60 0.13
CA GLY A 592 -19.78 -10.74 0.19
C GLY A 592 -18.51 -11.42 -0.32
N ARG A 593 -18.43 -12.76 -0.24
CA ARG A 593 -17.27 -13.58 -0.61
C ARG A 593 -15.98 -13.15 0.09
N ARG A 594 -16.09 -12.61 1.30
CA ARG A 594 -14.96 -12.11 2.10
C ARG A 594 -14.28 -13.21 2.91
N TRP A 595 -15.05 -14.20 3.34
CA TRP A 595 -14.60 -15.33 4.15
C TRP A 595 -15.49 -16.55 3.91
N GLY A 596 -15.10 -17.73 4.40
CA GLY A 596 -15.89 -18.96 4.33
C GLY A 596 -15.58 -19.90 5.49
N VAL A 597 -16.20 -21.08 5.49
CA VAL A 597 -16.17 -22.03 6.61
C VAL A 597 -15.81 -23.45 6.15
N ASN A 598 -15.26 -24.30 7.02
CA ASN A 598 -15.05 -25.71 6.68
C ASN A 598 -16.34 -26.52 6.53
N SER A 599 -17.37 -26.19 7.30
CA SER A 599 -18.67 -26.85 7.25
C SER A 599 -19.76 -25.90 7.74
N MET A 600 -20.87 -25.84 6.99
CA MET A 600 -22.05 -25.07 7.41
C MET A 600 -22.67 -25.67 8.66
N ASP A 601 -22.75 -26.99 8.74
CA ASP A 601 -23.29 -27.69 9.92
C ASP A 601 -22.46 -27.39 11.17
N ALA A 602 -21.12 -27.34 11.04
CA ALA A 602 -20.24 -26.97 12.14
C ALA A 602 -20.43 -25.51 12.56
N PHE A 603 -20.61 -24.60 11.60
CA PHE A 603 -20.88 -23.19 11.87
C PHE A 603 -22.20 -23.00 12.61
N ASP A 604 -23.29 -23.60 12.12
CA ASP A 604 -24.63 -23.52 12.71
C ASP A 604 -24.72 -24.24 14.07
N SER A 605 -23.93 -25.29 14.28
CA SER A 605 -23.84 -25.97 15.58
C SER A 605 -23.11 -25.11 16.62
N PHE A 606 -22.05 -24.40 16.20
CA PHE A 606 -21.25 -23.56 17.08
C PHE A 606 -21.97 -22.24 17.41
N PHE A 607 -22.47 -21.55 16.38
CA PHE A 607 -23.19 -20.29 16.51
C PHE A 607 -24.69 -20.54 16.66
N PRO A 608 -25.31 -20.16 17.78
CA PRO A 608 -26.73 -20.42 17.99
C PRO A 608 -27.59 -19.67 16.96
N SER A 609 -28.72 -20.28 16.60
CA SER A 609 -29.80 -19.59 15.89
C SER A 609 -30.33 -18.45 16.78
N GLY A 610 -29.90 -17.22 16.49
CA GLY A 610 -30.32 -16.02 17.21
C GLY A 610 -31.39 -15.23 16.45
N SER A 611 -32.07 -14.32 17.15
CA SER A 611 -32.96 -13.35 16.51
C SER A 611 -32.19 -12.15 15.97
N LEU A 612 -32.79 -11.46 15.00
CA LEU A 612 -32.28 -10.18 14.48
C LEU A 612 -32.11 -9.16 15.62
N ALA A 613 -31.09 -8.32 15.52
CA ALA A 613 -30.86 -7.24 16.49
C ALA A 613 -32.09 -6.33 16.61
N ASP A 614 -32.60 -6.19 17.83
CA ASP A 614 -33.83 -5.46 18.17
C ASP A 614 -33.54 -4.06 18.73
N THR A 615 -32.30 -3.80 19.17
CA THR A 615 -31.83 -2.51 19.70
C THR A 615 -30.38 -2.19 19.26
N GLY A 616 -29.89 -1.00 19.65
CA GLY A 616 -28.49 -0.61 19.47
C GLY A 616 -28.07 -0.28 18.03
N THR A 617 -26.76 -0.27 17.79
CA THR A 617 -26.17 0.14 16.50
C THR A 617 -26.30 -0.94 15.43
N ARG A 618 -26.30 -2.23 15.81
CA ARG A 618 -26.52 -3.34 14.85
C ARG A 618 -27.91 -3.25 14.22
N LYS A 619 -28.95 -2.97 15.01
CA LYS A 619 -30.30 -2.71 14.47
C LYS A 619 -30.30 -1.56 13.49
N LYS A 620 -29.68 -0.42 13.84
CA LYS A 620 -29.60 0.74 12.93
C LYS A 620 -28.93 0.38 11.60
N HIS A 621 -27.89 -0.46 11.64
CA HIS A 621 -27.22 -0.94 10.45
C HIS A 621 -28.09 -1.89 9.63
N LEU A 622 -28.78 -2.84 10.27
CA LEU A 622 -29.75 -3.72 9.62
C LEU A 622 -30.90 -2.93 8.97
N ASP A 623 -31.48 -1.96 9.70
CA ASP A 623 -32.53 -1.08 9.20
C ASP A 623 -32.05 -0.27 7.98
N PHE A 624 -30.80 0.19 7.99
CA PHE A 624 -30.21 0.85 6.84
C PHE A 624 -30.14 -0.07 5.62
N LEU A 625 -29.79 -1.36 5.78
CA LEU A 625 -29.77 -2.33 4.68
C LEU A 625 -31.19 -2.66 4.18
N LEU A 626 -32.14 -2.86 5.09
CA LEU A 626 -33.54 -3.09 4.76
C LEU A 626 -34.14 -1.92 3.98
N ASN A 627 -33.90 -0.70 4.44
CA ASN A 627 -34.37 0.52 3.76
C ASN A 627 -33.61 0.82 2.46
N SER A 628 -32.53 0.09 2.18
CA SER A 628 -31.78 0.18 0.93
C SER A 628 -32.23 -0.85 -0.12
N HIS A 629 -33.02 -1.85 0.29
CA HIS A 629 -33.68 -2.78 -0.62
C HIS A 629 -34.70 -2.04 -1.51
N LEU A 630 -34.83 -2.48 -2.76
CA LEU A 630 -35.70 -1.81 -3.75
C LEU A 630 -37.12 -1.63 -3.20
N GLY A 631 -37.73 -0.47 -3.50
CA GLY A 631 -39.15 -0.19 -3.29
C GLY A 631 -39.51 0.55 -2.00
N SER A 632 -38.72 0.47 -0.92
CA SER A 632 -38.93 1.18 0.37
C SER A 632 -40.36 1.11 0.95
N SER A 633 -41.21 0.24 0.40
CA SER A 633 -42.56 0.06 0.86
C SER A 633 -42.53 -0.84 2.10
N SER A 634 -43.56 -0.74 2.92
CA SER A 634 -43.71 -1.64 4.06
C SER A 634 -43.80 -3.10 3.61
N SER A 635 -44.37 -3.38 2.43
CA SER A 635 -44.48 -4.74 1.88
C SER A 635 -43.14 -5.34 1.51
N ASP A 636 -42.25 -4.59 0.86
CA ASP A 636 -40.92 -5.11 0.47
C ASP A 636 -40.07 -5.45 1.70
N ARG A 637 -40.24 -4.67 2.77
CA ARG A 637 -39.57 -4.91 4.05
C ARG A 637 -40.09 -6.18 4.72
N GLU A 638 -41.39 -6.43 4.69
CA GLU A 638 -41.98 -7.65 5.23
C GLU A 638 -41.56 -8.88 4.41
N GLU A 639 -41.54 -8.79 3.09
CA GLU A 639 -41.08 -9.85 2.20
C GLU A 639 -39.61 -10.21 2.45
N ALA A 640 -38.74 -9.19 2.59
CA ALA A 640 -37.35 -9.39 2.96
C ALA A 640 -37.20 -10.14 4.29
N LEU A 641 -37.98 -9.77 5.31
CA LEU A 641 -37.97 -10.45 6.61
C LEU A 641 -38.49 -11.89 6.51
N GLN A 642 -39.54 -12.14 5.72
CA GLN A 642 -40.05 -13.50 5.48
C GLN A 642 -39.01 -14.38 4.78
N SER A 643 -38.29 -13.85 3.79
CA SER A 643 -37.23 -14.58 3.10
C SER A 643 -36.04 -14.88 4.02
N LEU A 644 -35.67 -13.97 4.92
CA LEU A 644 -34.67 -14.25 5.96
C LEU A 644 -35.15 -15.35 6.92
N GLN A 645 -36.44 -15.35 7.28
CA GLN A 645 -37.02 -16.38 8.13
C GLN A 645 -36.99 -17.76 7.44
N LYS A 646 -37.28 -17.83 6.13
CA LYS A 646 -37.14 -19.06 5.34
C LYS A 646 -35.71 -19.60 5.30
N PHE A 647 -34.72 -18.71 5.37
CA PHE A 647 -33.31 -19.06 5.44
C PHE A 647 -32.86 -19.53 6.83
N GLY A 648 -33.74 -19.53 7.84
CA GLY A 648 -33.40 -19.94 9.20
C GLY A 648 -32.89 -18.79 10.08
N ILE A 649 -33.21 -17.53 9.73
CA ILE A 649 -32.92 -16.35 10.57
C ILE A 649 -34.22 -15.89 11.25
N PRO A 650 -34.45 -16.22 12.54
CA PRO A 650 -35.62 -15.76 13.28
C PRO A 650 -35.76 -14.23 13.29
N THR A 651 -36.93 -13.74 12.91
CA THR A 651 -37.23 -12.30 12.81
C THR A 651 -37.93 -11.73 14.04
N LYS A 652 -38.52 -12.58 14.88
CA LYS A 652 -39.16 -12.18 16.14
C LYS A 652 -38.15 -12.25 17.29
N PRO A 653 -38.13 -11.26 18.20
CA PRO A 653 -37.29 -11.32 19.38
C PRO A 653 -37.71 -12.52 20.23
N THR A 654 -36.73 -13.33 20.62
CA THR A 654 -36.93 -14.34 21.65
C THR A 654 -37.26 -13.60 22.95
N THR A 655 -38.43 -13.87 23.54
CA THR A 655 -38.93 -13.21 24.75
C THR A 655 -38.09 -13.47 26.01
N THR A 656 -37.02 -14.23 25.89
CA THR A 656 -36.01 -14.41 26.94
C THR A 656 -35.10 -13.19 26.97
N LYS A 657 -35.21 -12.40 28.05
CA LYS A 657 -34.18 -11.43 28.48
C LYS A 657 -32.89 -12.19 28.89
N GLU A 658 -32.29 -12.93 27.98
CA GLU A 658 -30.90 -13.38 28.16
C GLU A 658 -30.03 -12.13 28.05
N GLY A 659 -29.34 -11.83 29.16
CA GLY A 659 -28.86 -10.49 29.48
C GLY A 659 -28.18 -9.78 28.33
N GLU A 660 -28.62 -8.55 28.04
CA GLU A 660 -27.91 -7.60 27.18
C GLU A 660 -26.45 -7.55 27.66
N GLN A 661 -25.56 -8.29 26.99
CA GLN A 661 -24.14 -8.20 27.25
C GLN A 661 -23.73 -6.78 26.89
N LYS A 662 -23.52 -5.96 27.92
CA LYS A 662 -23.13 -4.57 27.78
C LYS A 662 -21.82 -4.52 27.01
N GLU A 663 -21.91 -4.13 25.75
CA GLU A 663 -20.77 -4.10 24.86
C GLU A 663 -19.70 -3.15 25.38
N SER A 664 -18.43 -3.51 25.12
CA SER A 664 -17.34 -2.59 25.36
C SER A 664 -17.54 -1.30 24.56
N ARG A 665 -17.27 -0.14 25.19
CA ARG A 665 -17.31 1.18 24.54
C ARG A 665 -16.53 1.21 23.21
N LYS A 666 -15.44 0.45 23.11
CA LYS A 666 -14.63 0.34 21.88
C LYS A 666 -15.44 -0.29 20.74
N VAL A 667 -16.10 -1.41 21.00
CA VAL A 667 -16.94 -2.13 20.02
C VAL A 667 -18.09 -1.24 19.56
N THR A 668 -18.82 -0.62 20.49
CA THR A 668 -19.92 0.29 20.17
C THR A 668 -19.44 1.48 19.32
N THR A 669 -18.26 2.03 19.60
CA THR A 669 -17.65 3.11 18.81
C THR A 669 -17.34 2.65 17.38
N VAL A 670 -16.74 1.47 17.21
CA VAL A 670 -16.45 0.92 15.88
C VAL A 670 -17.73 0.66 15.08
N LEU A 671 -18.75 0.05 15.71
CA LEU A 671 -20.05 -0.16 15.07
C LEU A 671 -20.69 1.17 14.62
N TRP A 672 -20.61 2.20 15.46
CA TRP A 672 -21.12 3.53 15.11
C TRP A 672 -20.36 4.17 13.96
N MET A 673 -19.03 4.12 13.97
CA MET A 673 -18.21 4.62 12.87
C MET A 673 -18.54 3.91 11.55
N ARG A 674 -18.70 2.59 11.57
CA ARG A 674 -19.08 1.79 10.39
C ARG A 674 -20.47 2.15 9.87
N TYR A 675 -21.45 2.25 10.75
CA TYR A 675 -22.80 2.67 10.38
C TYR A 675 -22.80 4.07 9.76
N LEU A 676 -22.13 5.03 10.39
CA LEU A 676 -22.01 6.40 9.87
C LEU A 676 -21.30 6.44 8.52
N ALA A 677 -20.22 5.66 8.35
CA ALA A 677 -19.50 5.54 7.08
C ALA A 677 -20.42 5.01 5.97
N ALA A 678 -21.17 3.94 6.21
CA ALA A 678 -22.09 3.37 5.22
C ALA A 678 -23.21 4.34 4.81
N VAL A 679 -23.80 5.04 5.79
CA VAL A 679 -24.84 6.06 5.54
C VAL A 679 -24.25 7.26 4.80
N ALA A 680 -23.08 7.74 5.21
CA ALA A 680 -22.39 8.86 4.58
C ALA A 680 -22.02 8.52 3.14
N GLU A 681 -21.52 7.31 2.88
CA GLU A 681 -21.19 6.82 1.54
C GLU A 681 -22.42 6.84 0.63
N LYS A 682 -23.53 6.19 1.02
CA LYS A 682 -24.77 6.18 0.22
C LYS A 682 -25.29 7.59 -0.06
N LYS A 683 -25.31 8.46 0.96
CA LYS A 683 -25.77 9.85 0.82
C LYS A 683 -24.84 10.67 -0.06
N ALA A 684 -23.53 10.52 0.09
CA ALA A 684 -22.54 11.21 -0.72
C ALA A 684 -22.65 10.76 -2.17
N PHE A 685 -22.76 9.45 -2.43
CA PHE A 685 -22.93 8.93 -3.78
C PHE A 685 -24.22 9.44 -4.43
N ALA A 686 -25.34 9.44 -3.70
CA ALA A 686 -26.61 9.98 -4.19
C ALA A 686 -26.52 11.49 -4.50
N ARG A 687 -25.94 12.29 -3.60
CA ARG A 687 -25.81 13.75 -3.76
C ARG A 687 -24.84 14.14 -4.88
N LEU A 688 -23.74 13.41 -5.02
CA LEU A 688 -22.72 13.67 -6.02
C LEU A 688 -23.10 13.09 -7.40
N GLY A 689 -24.14 12.25 -7.48
CA GLY A 689 -24.46 11.49 -8.69
C GLY A 689 -23.40 10.45 -9.04
N ALA A 690 -22.65 9.98 -8.03
CA ALA A 690 -21.63 8.97 -8.19
C ALA A 690 -22.27 7.58 -8.38
N ARG A 691 -21.61 6.74 -9.18
CA ARG A 691 -22.17 5.47 -9.67
C ARG A 691 -21.19 4.32 -9.52
N TYR A 692 -21.59 3.32 -8.74
CA TYR A 692 -20.98 2.01 -8.79
C TYR A 692 -21.35 1.30 -10.10
N VAL A 693 -20.62 0.24 -10.43
CA VAL A 693 -21.13 -0.73 -11.40
C VAL A 693 -22.46 -1.28 -10.88
N LYS A 694 -23.48 -1.27 -11.72
CA LYS A 694 -24.84 -1.63 -11.32
C LYS A 694 -24.85 -3.02 -10.67
N GLY A 695 -25.37 -3.11 -9.45
CA GLY A 695 -25.45 -4.33 -8.67
C GLY A 695 -24.29 -4.54 -7.68
N THR A 696 -23.17 -3.81 -7.82
CA THR A 696 -22.03 -3.89 -6.89
C THR A 696 -22.13 -2.92 -5.72
N GLU A 697 -23.23 -2.17 -5.58
CA GLU A 697 -23.38 -1.16 -4.54
C GLU A 697 -23.27 -1.79 -3.13
N PRO A 698 -22.48 -1.21 -2.20
CA PRO A 698 -22.31 -1.76 -0.85
C PRO A 698 -23.62 -1.84 -0.05
N TRP A 699 -24.52 -0.88 -0.22
CA TRP A 699 -25.82 -0.86 0.47
C TRP A 699 -26.85 -1.85 -0.12
N LEU A 700 -26.52 -2.57 -1.18
CA LEU A 700 -27.39 -3.60 -1.78
C LEU A 700 -26.99 -5.03 -1.39
N GLU A 701 -26.08 -5.22 -0.41
CA GLU A 701 -25.69 -6.55 0.08
C GLU A 701 -26.88 -7.41 0.50
N LEU A 702 -27.84 -6.85 1.24
CA LEU A 702 -29.03 -7.58 1.66
C LEU A 702 -29.91 -7.98 0.47
N GLN A 703 -30.07 -7.09 -0.51
CA GLN A 703 -30.82 -7.43 -1.73
C GLN A 703 -30.19 -8.61 -2.47
N ARG A 704 -28.87 -8.66 -2.54
CA ARG A 704 -28.15 -9.78 -3.15
C ARG A 704 -28.32 -11.08 -2.35
N GLY A 705 -28.35 -10.99 -1.03
CA GLY A 705 -28.64 -12.13 -0.15
C GLY A 705 -30.05 -12.69 -0.34
N LEU A 706 -31.06 -11.81 -0.46
CA LEU A 706 -32.44 -12.24 -0.70
C LEU A 706 -32.60 -12.92 -2.07
N LYS A 707 -32.00 -12.34 -3.12
CA LYS A 707 -31.97 -12.98 -4.45
C LYS A 707 -31.26 -14.32 -4.46
N TYR A 708 -30.20 -14.48 -3.66
CA TYR A 708 -29.54 -15.78 -3.49
C TYR A 708 -30.49 -16.82 -2.89
N ILE A 709 -31.24 -16.45 -1.84
CA ILE A 709 -32.20 -17.34 -1.19
C ILE A 709 -33.27 -17.81 -2.20
N GLU A 710 -33.81 -16.89 -2.99
CA GLU A 710 -34.78 -17.19 -4.05
C GLU A 710 -34.22 -18.13 -5.13
N LYS A 711 -33.05 -17.82 -5.68
CA LYS A 711 -32.42 -18.63 -6.74
C LYS A 711 -31.92 -19.99 -6.25
N LYS A 712 -31.45 -20.07 -5.00
CA LYS A 712 -31.07 -21.35 -4.37
C LYS A 712 -32.27 -22.29 -4.27
N ALA A 713 -33.45 -21.77 -3.95
CA ALA A 713 -34.69 -22.55 -3.98
C ALA A 713 -35.08 -23.01 -5.40
N ALA A 714 -34.68 -22.26 -6.44
CA ALA A 714 -34.95 -22.54 -7.85
C ALA A 714 -33.86 -23.39 -8.56
N GLY A 715 -32.78 -23.80 -7.86
CA GLY A 715 -31.73 -24.65 -8.42
C GLY A 715 -30.74 -23.98 -9.39
N GLY A 716 -30.75 -22.65 -9.51
CA GLY A 716 -29.96 -21.89 -10.50
C GLY A 716 -29.08 -20.80 -9.89
N VAL A 717 -28.01 -21.16 -9.19
CA VAL A 717 -27.06 -20.19 -8.61
C VAL A 717 -25.87 -20.00 -9.55
N GLU A 718 -25.95 -18.99 -10.42
CA GLU A 718 -24.84 -18.58 -11.28
C GLU A 718 -24.39 -17.14 -10.95
N TRP A 719 -23.09 -16.96 -10.74
CA TRP A 719 -22.49 -15.69 -10.31
C TRP A 719 -21.73 -15.03 -11.45
N ASP A 720 -21.78 -13.69 -11.58
CA ASP A 720 -20.94 -12.97 -12.52
C ASP A 720 -19.50 -12.88 -12.01
N THR A 721 -18.65 -13.76 -12.51
CA THR A 721 -17.23 -13.83 -12.13
C THR A 721 -16.41 -12.61 -12.57
N LYS A 722 -16.91 -11.76 -13.49
CA LYS A 722 -16.21 -10.53 -13.94
C LYS A 722 -16.51 -9.33 -13.04
N LEU A 723 -17.74 -9.23 -12.52
CA LEU A 723 -18.18 -8.11 -11.68
C LEU A 723 -18.12 -8.40 -10.18
N GLY A 724 -17.77 -9.63 -9.79
CA GLY A 724 -17.68 -10.05 -8.39
C GLY A 724 -19.03 -10.54 -7.86
N SER A 725 -19.42 -10.13 -6.65
CA SER A 725 -20.63 -10.59 -5.96
C SER A 725 -21.96 -10.15 -6.60
N VAL A 726 -22.02 -9.90 -7.91
CA VAL A 726 -23.24 -9.54 -8.63
C VAL A 726 -23.79 -10.77 -9.34
N TYR A 727 -25.07 -11.02 -9.20
CA TYR A 727 -25.75 -12.07 -9.97
C TYR A 727 -25.93 -11.60 -11.41
N HIS A 728 -25.67 -12.49 -12.37
CA HIS A 728 -26.05 -12.27 -13.76
C HIS A 728 -27.59 -12.11 -13.81
N PRO A 729 -28.11 -11.00 -14.36
CA PRO A 729 -29.55 -10.80 -14.53
C PRO A 729 -30.15 -11.84 -15.46
#